data_AF-A0A5C4RSU3-F1
#
_entry.id   AF-A0A5C4RSU3-F1
#
_cell.length_a   1.000
_cell.length_b   1.000
_cell.length_c   1.000
_cell.angle_alpha   90.00
_cell.angle_beta   90.00
_cell.angle_gamma   90.00
#
_symmetry.space_group_name_H-M   'P 1'
#
loop_
_entity.id
_entity.type
_entity.pdbx_description
1 polymer ?
#
loop_
_entity_poly.entity_id
_entity_poly.type
_entity_poly.pdbx_seq_one_letter_code
_entity_poly.pdbx_strand_id
1 'polypeptide(L)'
;MRILTATTILESHRILEYYYASKEICPEEIKRLLFAELYARMPYKPDYILKTERDTCFGRQSSLGGFLTSALNVLADMLYVHGHQISVESDRYEEWQETILSVSPLLVLAYKVYNVAKRHHTLDARNLIRTHLARTCLPSVYDPHLQDLCRNPGLIECHMHLNGTTEPDIVWQDALSKPSKFYRYLRKSLYNGGVDEQYLQVGNLKPEDLYRLLRIAISLRDVLIGELVGQCDRQQKPTNESLLEKPQNFPFRVHPMENVEPKTLHTPMQYEALFLFRTFEYLHKASAPRCAHCWSCLHYYLLIGSFFQKLLVQQKRQVGFDQFQKITNNDLREYTEKNYANRFKQLQGMHGNHIAVLEGRFAAKDSRPKLEKLMLSIKKGYEKKGGQDFELMLVPHFIKTPDKRKPEDIVTFRDLELRLKNQRALAVLLDALHQKTNRKQSFAQKHIVGFDAASNELHASPEVFAPIFRKLAFLGYKNFTYHAGEDFVHLLSGIRAVYETVEFLELRPGNRIGHATALGIEPKLWIKRIGKRLHIKQGDWLDNLIFTYHIASQDAGLSSIRRKLEQPILKYFNEVYKTTGYLPVAILIEAWLLRKYDPFLALGWRDPGVFDGFALKEQEEFRKATPKAQELYRKYHTGDSIQESNKLILIDTDELISPKELRLLQSWMLTFLEKKDLAIEMLPSSNVRISHYKSYKEHHVRRWLGLTHPSDPQPMVVVGSDDTGIFMTNLQNEYAHIQRIVQLKEGKSKANEIIAALASNSRVYSFK
;
A
#
# COMPACT_ATOMS: atom_id res chain seq x y z
N MET A 1 8.00 12.67 -21.71
CA MET A 1 9.43 12.53 -21.40
C MET A 1 9.97 13.70 -20.60
N ARG A 2 9.65 14.95 -20.95
CA ARG A 2 9.99 16.15 -20.15
C ARG A 2 9.79 16.02 -18.62
N ILE A 3 8.64 15.53 -18.14
CA ILE A 3 8.38 15.30 -16.70
C ILE A 3 9.32 14.25 -16.12
N LEU A 4 9.56 13.16 -16.85
CA LEU A 4 10.50 12.12 -16.43
C LEU A 4 11.90 12.70 -16.26
N THR A 5 12.37 13.54 -17.19
CA THR A 5 13.65 14.25 -17.08
C THR A 5 13.67 15.18 -15.86
N ALA A 6 12.63 16.00 -15.68
CA ALA A 6 12.51 16.92 -14.55
C ALA A 6 12.45 16.20 -13.19
N THR A 7 11.80 15.04 -13.14
CA THR A 7 11.75 14.19 -11.94
C THR A 7 13.14 13.59 -11.70
N THR A 8 13.75 12.98 -12.74
CA THR A 8 15.00 12.22 -12.60
C THR A 8 16.16 13.05 -12.06
N ILE A 9 16.28 14.34 -12.43
CA ILE A 9 17.33 15.20 -11.84
C ILE A 9 17.13 15.40 -10.33
N LEU A 10 15.89 15.40 -9.83
CA LEU A 10 15.58 15.58 -8.39
C LEU A 10 15.65 14.29 -7.59
N GLU A 11 15.76 13.13 -8.24
CA GLU A 11 15.73 11.83 -7.55
C GLU A 11 16.89 10.88 -7.91
N SER A 12 17.87 11.32 -8.69
CA SER A 12 18.94 10.43 -9.17
C SER A 12 19.82 9.90 -8.04
N HIS A 13 19.88 8.56 -7.90
CA HIS A 13 20.81 7.91 -6.98
C HIS A 13 22.26 8.09 -7.44
N ARG A 14 22.50 8.10 -8.76
CA ARG A 14 23.86 8.29 -9.31
C ARG A 14 24.42 9.68 -8.99
N ILE A 15 23.59 10.71 -9.08
CA ILE A 15 24.00 12.07 -8.69
C ILE A 15 24.21 12.14 -7.17
N LEU A 16 23.33 11.50 -6.38
CA LEU A 16 23.48 11.43 -4.92
C LEU A 16 24.80 10.77 -4.51
N GLU A 17 25.13 9.62 -5.08
CA GLU A 17 26.37 8.89 -4.83
C GLU A 17 27.60 9.70 -5.26
N TYR A 18 27.49 10.49 -6.33
CA TYR A 18 28.54 11.39 -6.77
C TYR A 18 28.83 12.49 -5.73
N TYR A 19 27.78 13.12 -5.18
CA TYR A 19 27.91 14.05 -4.05
C TYR A 19 28.47 13.37 -2.80
N TYR A 20 28.00 12.16 -2.48
CA TYR A 20 28.44 11.42 -1.30
C TYR A 20 29.92 11.00 -1.36
N ALA A 21 30.46 10.82 -2.56
CA ALA A 21 31.89 10.59 -2.79
C ALA A 21 32.74 11.89 -2.75
N SER A 22 32.18 13.02 -2.28
CA SER A 22 32.84 14.34 -2.19
C SER A 22 33.42 14.85 -3.52
N LYS A 23 32.81 14.46 -4.66
CA LYS A 23 33.27 14.88 -5.98
C LYS A 23 32.63 16.22 -6.38
N GLU A 24 33.41 17.09 -7.01
CA GLU A 24 32.89 18.34 -7.55
C GLU A 24 32.00 18.08 -8.77
N ILE A 25 30.75 18.51 -8.69
CA ILE A 25 29.78 18.28 -9.76
C ILE A 25 29.65 19.53 -10.64
N CYS A 26 29.99 19.37 -11.92
CA CYS A 26 29.77 20.39 -12.95
C CYS A 26 28.52 20.08 -13.78
N PRO A 27 27.95 21.08 -14.50
CA PRO A 27 26.73 20.89 -15.31
C PRO A 27 26.83 19.75 -16.34
N GLU A 28 27.99 19.56 -16.96
CA GLU A 28 28.25 18.50 -17.94
C GLU A 28 28.22 17.10 -17.30
N GLU A 29 28.74 16.98 -16.08
CA GLU A 29 28.70 15.71 -15.35
C GLU A 29 27.26 15.37 -14.94
N ILE A 30 26.46 16.37 -14.53
CA ILE A 30 25.03 16.17 -14.28
C ILE A 30 24.31 15.66 -15.52
N LYS A 31 24.59 16.25 -16.70
CA LYS A 31 24.01 15.78 -17.96
C LYS A 31 24.39 14.32 -18.28
N ARG A 32 25.61 13.91 -17.95
CA ARG A 32 26.10 12.52 -18.14
C ARG A 32 25.39 11.55 -17.19
N LEU A 33 25.39 11.84 -15.89
CA LEU A 33 24.74 11.01 -14.88
C LEU A 33 23.23 10.89 -15.13
N LEU A 34 22.59 12.01 -15.46
CA LEU A 34 21.16 12.05 -15.79
C LEU A 34 20.84 11.26 -17.06
N PHE A 35 21.66 11.36 -18.11
CA PHE A 35 21.49 10.52 -19.30
C PHE A 35 21.53 9.03 -18.93
N ALA A 36 22.48 8.65 -18.08
CA ALA A 36 22.67 7.27 -17.67
C ALA A 36 21.47 6.74 -16.83
N GLU A 37 20.83 7.59 -16.03
CA GLU A 37 19.57 7.28 -15.33
C GLU A 37 18.38 7.15 -16.30
N LEU A 38 18.25 8.10 -17.24
CA LEU A 38 17.19 8.05 -18.26
C LEU A 38 17.31 6.81 -19.13
N TYR A 39 18.53 6.40 -19.48
CA TYR A 39 18.82 5.17 -20.20
C TYR A 39 18.38 3.93 -19.40
N ALA A 40 18.75 3.85 -18.12
CA ALA A 40 18.30 2.76 -17.23
C ALA A 40 16.77 2.75 -17.06
N ARG A 41 16.12 3.90 -17.26
CA ARG A 41 14.66 4.02 -17.17
C ARG A 41 13.95 3.63 -18.46
N MET A 42 14.55 3.90 -19.60
CA MET A 42 13.99 3.63 -20.93
C MET A 42 15.02 2.94 -21.83
N PRO A 43 15.39 1.67 -21.53
CA PRO A 43 16.52 0.99 -22.18
C PRO A 43 16.30 0.72 -23.68
N TYR A 44 15.06 0.77 -24.15
CA TYR A 44 14.70 0.55 -25.57
C TYR A 44 14.51 1.85 -26.35
N LYS A 45 14.79 3.02 -25.75
CA LYS A 45 14.77 4.30 -26.46
C LYS A 45 16.18 4.62 -27.00
N PRO A 46 16.32 4.98 -28.28
CA PRO A 46 17.62 5.41 -28.82
C PRO A 46 18.23 6.59 -28.05
N ASP A 47 19.56 6.58 -27.92
CA ASP A 47 20.34 7.62 -27.23
C ASP A 47 20.02 9.04 -27.67
N TYR A 48 19.85 9.27 -28.97
CA TYR A 48 19.60 10.61 -29.49
C TYR A 48 18.28 11.17 -28.95
N ILE A 49 17.24 10.34 -28.78
CA ILE A 49 15.97 10.75 -28.21
C ILE A 49 16.15 11.18 -26.75
N LEU A 50 16.87 10.38 -25.95
CA LEU A 50 17.12 10.68 -24.54
C LEU A 50 17.93 11.96 -24.37
N LYS A 51 18.97 12.15 -25.20
CA LYS A 51 19.82 13.35 -25.20
C LYS A 51 19.02 14.57 -25.63
N THR A 52 18.28 14.50 -26.74
CA THR A 52 17.43 15.60 -27.23
C THR A 52 16.38 16.00 -26.20
N GLU A 53 15.69 15.07 -25.55
CA GLU A 53 14.69 15.38 -24.51
C GLU A 53 15.31 16.00 -23.27
N ARG A 54 16.47 15.49 -22.82
CA ARG A 54 17.23 16.08 -21.72
C ARG A 54 17.59 17.54 -22.04
N ASP A 55 18.17 17.76 -23.22
CA ASP A 55 18.65 19.08 -23.63
C ASP A 55 17.47 20.04 -23.88
N THR A 56 16.35 19.55 -24.42
CA THR A 56 15.11 20.33 -24.58
C THR A 56 14.49 20.70 -23.23
N CYS A 57 14.50 19.79 -22.25
CA CYS A 57 13.99 20.07 -20.90
C CYS A 57 14.75 21.20 -20.21
N PHE A 58 16.06 21.32 -20.48
CA PHE A 58 16.92 22.34 -19.91
C PHE A 58 17.12 23.57 -20.82
N GLY A 59 16.74 23.49 -22.09
CA GLY A 59 16.90 24.57 -23.05
C GLY A 59 18.34 25.07 -23.16
N ARG A 60 18.52 26.40 -23.18
CA ARG A 60 19.84 27.05 -23.26
C ARG A 60 20.57 27.17 -21.91
N GLN A 61 20.06 26.53 -20.85
CA GLN A 61 20.67 26.63 -19.53
C GLN A 61 22.04 25.92 -19.53
N SER A 62 23.00 26.52 -18.83
CA SER A 62 24.36 25.98 -18.68
C SER A 62 24.77 25.82 -17.21
N SER A 63 23.88 26.13 -16.27
CA SER A 63 24.15 26.03 -14.84
C SER A 63 23.19 25.04 -14.16
N LEU A 64 23.63 24.49 -13.03
CA LEU A 64 22.79 23.64 -12.18
C LEU A 64 21.51 24.37 -11.75
N GLY A 65 21.62 25.64 -11.34
CA GLY A 65 20.45 26.45 -10.99
C GLY A 65 19.45 26.56 -12.13
N GLY A 66 19.92 26.72 -13.36
CA GLY A 66 19.08 26.73 -14.55
C GLY A 66 18.38 25.38 -14.80
N PHE A 67 19.08 24.27 -14.59
CA PHE A 67 18.48 22.92 -14.72
C PHE A 67 17.39 22.67 -13.69
N LEU A 68 17.66 22.98 -12.41
CA LEU A 68 16.71 22.80 -11.32
C LEU A 68 15.49 23.71 -11.47
N THR A 69 15.70 24.97 -11.82
CA THR A 69 14.61 25.92 -12.12
C THR A 69 13.73 25.40 -13.26
N SER A 70 14.33 24.89 -14.33
CA SER A 70 13.59 24.31 -15.46
C SER A 70 12.78 23.08 -15.05
N ALA A 71 13.39 22.17 -14.27
CA ALA A 71 12.72 20.99 -13.75
C ALA A 71 11.55 21.36 -12.83
N LEU A 72 11.77 22.25 -11.86
CA LEU A 72 10.75 22.69 -10.92
C LEU A 72 9.59 23.43 -11.62
N ASN A 73 9.86 24.21 -12.66
CA ASN A 73 8.79 24.80 -13.50
C ASN A 73 7.92 23.71 -14.14
N VAL A 74 8.54 22.70 -14.77
CA VAL A 74 7.81 21.58 -15.39
C VAL A 74 6.92 20.85 -14.38
N LEU A 75 7.40 20.63 -13.15
CA LEU A 75 6.63 19.94 -12.12
C LEU A 75 5.52 20.83 -11.53
N ALA A 76 5.81 22.11 -11.27
CA ALA A 76 4.84 23.06 -10.73
C ALA A 76 3.74 23.42 -11.74
N ASP A 77 3.95 23.24 -13.04
CA ASP A 77 2.94 23.38 -14.08
C ASP A 77 1.85 22.27 -14.02
N MET A 78 2.06 21.20 -13.25
CA MET A 78 1.00 20.22 -12.96
C MET A 78 0.01 20.71 -11.90
N LEU A 79 0.32 21.81 -11.22
CA LEU A 79 -0.50 22.40 -10.17
C LEU A 79 -1.04 23.75 -10.64
N TYR A 80 -2.18 24.15 -10.11
CA TYR A 80 -2.71 25.50 -10.24
C TYR A 80 -3.28 26.00 -8.92
N VAL A 81 -3.52 27.31 -8.85
CA VAL A 81 -4.12 27.96 -7.70
C VAL A 81 -5.43 28.57 -8.14
N HIS A 82 -6.53 28.14 -7.53
CA HIS A 82 -7.87 28.67 -7.76
C HIS A 82 -8.40 29.33 -6.48
N GLY A 83 -8.54 30.65 -6.52
CA GLY A 83 -8.77 31.45 -5.31
C GLY A 83 -7.59 31.28 -4.35
N HIS A 84 -7.83 30.64 -3.21
CA HIS A 84 -6.78 30.30 -2.25
C HIS A 84 -6.35 28.83 -2.35
N GLN A 85 -7.07 27.95 -3.03
CA GLN A 85 -6.79 26.51 -3.02
C GLN A 85 -5.76 26.10 -4.07
N ILE A 86 -4.83 25.23 -3.68
CA ILE A 86 -3.89 24.57 -4.59
C ILE A 86 -4.50 23.23 -5.02
N SER A 87 -4.53 22.97 -6.33
CA SER A 87 -5.08 21.74 -6.91
C SER A 87 -4.19 21.22 -8.03
N VAL A 88 -4.32 19.93 -8.32
CA VAL A 88 -3.65 19.29 -9.46
C VAL A 88 -4.50 19.49 -10.71
N GLU A 89 -3.86 19.79 -11.83
CA GLU A 89 -4.49 19.82 -13.15
C GLU A 89 -5.06 18.43 -13.49
N SER A 90 -6.36 18.35 -13.77
CA SER A 90 -7.07 17.07 -13.94
C SER A 90 -6.49 16.20 -15.07
N ASP A 91 -5.97 16.82 -16.13
CA ASP A 91 -5.33 16.12 -17.24
C ASP A 91 -3.92 15.61 -16.91
N ARG A 92 -3.31 16.13 -15.84
CA ARG A 92 -1.95 15.82 -15.40
C ARG A 92 -1.93 14.98 -14.11
N TYR A 93 -3.08 14.60 -13.58
CA TYR A 93 -3.21 13.96 -12.27
C TYR A 93 -2.45 12.63 -12.14
N GLU A 94 -2.48 11.79 -13.19
CA GLU A 94 -1.69 10.55 -13.22
C GLU A 94 -0.19 10.84 -13.20
N GLU A 95 0.27 11.83 -13.96
CA GLU A 95 1.69 12.21 -13.99
C GLU A 95 2.16 12.81 -12.66
N TRP A 96 1.29 13.57 -11.98
CA TRP A 96 1.51 14.05 -10.62
C TRP A 96 1.71 12.88 -9.65
N GLN A 97 0.80 11.92 -9.66
CA GLN A 97 0.86 10.73 -8.80
C GLN A 97 2.11 9.87 -9.04
N GLU A 98 2.59 9.78 -10.28
CA GLU A 98 3.86 9.12 -10.59
C GLU A 98 5.08 9.90 -10.10
N THR A 99 5.02 11.24 -10.16
CA THR A 99 6.13 12.12 -9.76
C THR A 99 6.35 12.09 -8.24
N ILE A 100 5.26 12.13 -7.47
CA ILE A 100 5.34 12.23 -6.01
C ILE A 100 5.74 10.94 -5.31
N LEU A 101 6.00 9.86 -6.05
CA LEU A 101 6.54 8.62 -5.46
C LEU A 101 7.99 8.78 -4.99
N SER A 102 8.75 9.62 -5.69
CA SER A 102 10.20 9.80 -5.46
C SER A 102 10.62 11.25 -5.28
N VAL A 103 9.77 12.21 -5.64
CA VAL A 103 9.98 13.64 -5.38
C VAL A 103 9.01 14.10 -4.31
N SER A 104 9.51 14.86 -3.34
CA SER A 104 8.69 15.45 -2.28
C SER A 104 7.57 16.32 -2.89
N PRO A 105 6.29 16.06 -2.61
CA PRO A 105 5.21 16.96 -3.03
C PRO A 105 5.34 18.34 -2.38
N LEU A 106 5.88 18.42 -1.16
CA LEU A 106 6.15 19.69 -0.46
C LEU A 106 7.08 20.60 -1.25
N LEU A 107 8.12 20.03 -1.89
CA LEU A 107 9.03 20.76 -2.77
C LEU A 107 8.30 21.45 -3.92
N VAL A 108 7.47 20.69 -4.64
CA VAL A 108 6.74 21.20 -5.82
C VAL A 108 5.71 22.24 -5.40
N LEU A 109 5.02 22.02 -4.27
CA LEU A 109 4.07 22.96 -3.68
C LEU A 109 4.74 24.27 -3.25
N ALA A 110 5.87 24.20 -2.53
CA ALA A 110 6.61 25.39 -2.11
C ALA A 110 7.09 26.23 -3.31
N TYR A 111 7.57 25.56 -4.37
CA TYR A 111 7.97 26.25 -5.59
C TYR A 111 6.77 26.83 -6.36
N LYS A 112 5.61 26.15 -6.37
CA LYS A 112 4.37 26.69 -6.94
C LYS A 112 3.93 27.95 -6.21
N VAL A 113 3.95 27.95 -4.87
CA VAL A 113 3.63 29.12 -4.04
C VAL A 113 4.60 30.26 -4.33
N TYR A 114 5.91 29.99 -4.45
CA TYR A 114 6.92 30.97 -4.87
C TYR A 114 6.59 31.62 -6.22
N ASN A 115 6.29 30.80 -7.24
CA ASN A 115 5.96 31.30 -8.57
C ASN A 115 4.71 32.17 -8.60
N VAL A 116 3.69 31.81 -7.82
CA VAL A 116 2.44 32.58 -7.72
C VAL A 116 2.66 33.89 -6.98
N ALA A 117 3.35 33.86 -5.83
CA ALA A 117 3.65 35.06 -5.04
C ALA A 117 4.53 36.06 -5.82
N LYS A 118 5.45 35.56 -6.66
CA LYS A 118 6.26 36.39 -7.56
C LYS A 118 5.42 37.13 -8.62
N ARG A 119 4.34 36.51 -9.11
CA ARG A 119 3.46 37.09 -10.14
C ARG A 119 2.36 37.98 -9.57
N HIS A 120 1.91 37.69 -8.34
CA HIS A 120 0.80 38.37 -7.68
C HIS A 120 1.23 38.89 -6.30
N HIS A 121 1.71 40.13 -6.24
CA HIS A 121 2.22 40.74 -5.01
C HIS A 121 1.20 40.87 -3.87
N THR A 122 -0.11 40.76 -4.18
CA THR A 122 -1.19 40.80 -3.18
C THR A 122 -1.40 39.46 -2.47
N LEU A 123 -0.78 38.38 -2.94
CA LEU A 123 -1.04 37.03 -2.46
C LEU A 123 -0.05 36.65 -1.35
N ASP A 124 -0.56 36.45 -0.14
CA ASP A 124 0.28 36.12 1.03
C ASP A 124 0.74 34.65 0.98
N ALA A 125 1.98 34.45 0.54
CA ALA A 125 2.64 33.14 0.52
C ALA A 125 2.66 32.46 1.91
N ARG A 126 2.87 33.22 2.98
CA ARG A 126 2.84 32.66 4.35
C ARG A 126 1.44 32.15 4.67
N ASN A 127 0.40 32.89 4.29
CA ASN A 127 -0.97 32.44 4.49
C ASN A 127 -1.30 31.17 3.70
N LEU A 128 -0.83 31.04 2.45
CA LEU A 128 -0.99 29.82 1.68
C LEU A 128 -0.31 28.61 2.36
N ILE A 129 0.94 28.76 2.79
CA ILE A 129 1.68 27.70 3.51
C ILE A 129 0.96 27.35 4.82
N ARG A 130 0.55 28.36 5.58
CA ARG A 130 -0.14 28.21 6.87
C ARG A 130 -1.47 27.48 6.72
N THR A 131 -2.19 27.71 5.63
CA THR A 131 -3.54 27.16 5.43
C THR A 131 -3.49 25.77 4.79
N HIS A 132 -2.76 25.61 3.69
CA HIS A 132 -2.83 24.37 2.88
C HIS A 132 -1.86 23.29 3.34
N LEU A 133 -0.73 23.64 3.94
CA LEU A 133 0.29 22.66 4.37
C LEU A 133 0.21 22.34 5.86
N ALA A 134 -0.95 22.52 6.47
CA ALA A 134 -1.15 22.30 7.90
C ALA A 134 -1.36 20.83 8.29
N ARG A 135 -1.72 19.98 7.32
CA ARG A 135 -2.22 18.62 7.54
C ARG A 135 -1.51 17.58 6.68
N THR A 136 -1.44 17.83 5.37
CA THR A 136 -0.94 16.91 4.33
C THR A 136 -0.27 17.73 3.22
N CYS A 137 0.59 17.09 2.44
CA CYS A 137 1.20 17.59 1.22
C CYS A 137 0.52 17.03 -0.04
N LEU A 138 -0.61 16.33 0.07
CA LEU A 138 -1.27 15.66 -1.06
C LEU A 138 -2.47 16.48 -1.54
N PRO A 139 -2.31 17.39 -2.52
CA PRO A 139 -3.43 18.05 -3.17
C PRO A 139 -4.21 17.03 -4.01
N SER A 140 -5.50 17.30 -4.16
CA SER A 140 -6.37 16.58 -5.11
C SER A 140 -6.63 17.42 -6.35
N VAL A 141 -7.37 16.85 -7.30
CA VAL A 141 -8.01 17.61 -8.37
C VAL A 141 -9.20 18.40 -7.81
N TYR A 142 -9.48 19.56 -8.39
CA TYR A 142 -10.72 20.27 -8.10
C TYR A 142 -11.82 19.81 -9.06
N ASP A 143 -12.82 19.13 -8.52
CA ASP A 143 -14.07 18.85 -9.21
C ASP A 143 -15.27 19.16 -8.31
N PRO A 144 -16.23 20.02 -8.71
CA PRO A 144 -17.33 20.42 -7.85
C PRO A 144 -18.19 19.27 -7.30
N HIS A 145 -18.41 18.20 -8.07
CA HIS A 145 -19.23 17.07 -7.60
C HIS A 145 -18.47 16.23 -6.58
N LEU A 146 -17.18 15.99 -6.80
CA LEU A 146 -16.34 15.34 -5.81
C LEU A 146 -16.25 16.17 -4.52
N GLN A 147 -16.12 17.50 -4.63
CA GLN A 147 -16.10 18.39 -3.47
C GLN A 147 -17.42 18.37 -2.69
N ASP A 148 -18.56 18.24 -3.38
CA ASP A 148 -19.85 18.11 -2.72
C ASP A 148 -19.97 16.79 -1.95
N LEU A 149 -19.57 15.66 -2.56
CA LEU A 149 -19.52 14.36 -1.88
C LEU A 149 -18.61 14.38 -0.64
N CYS A 150 -17.46 15.05 -0.73
CA CYS A 150 -16.55 15.23 0.41
C CYS A 150 -17.16 16.05 1.56
N ARG A 151 -18.12 16.94 1.29
CA ARG A 151 -18.72 17.83 2.30
C ARG A 151 -20.04 17.28 2.86
N ASN A 152 -20.84 16.65 2.01
CA ASN A 152 -22.23 16.26 2.32
C ASN A 152 -22.50 14.83 1.78
N PRO A 153 -22.52 13.78 2.62
CA PRO A 153 -22.25 13.73 4.06
C PRO A 153 -20.77 13.55 4.43
N GLY A 154 -19.86 13.51 3.45
CA GLY A 154 -18.48 13.05 3.60
C GLY A 154 -18.29 11.61 3.13
N LEU A 155 -17.05 11.23 2.84
CA LEU A 155 -16.70 9.91 2.31
C LEU A 155 -16.50 8.89 3.44
N ILE A 156 -16.75 7.61 3.17
CA ILE A 156 -16.51 6.52 4.11
C ILE A 156 -15.26 5.76 3.66
N GLU A 157 -14.27 5.71 4.56
CA GLU A 157 -13.05 4.94 4.37
C GLU A 157 -13.30 3.51 4.85
N CYS A 158 -13.64 2.61 3.91
CA CYS A 158 -13.96 1.20 4.22
C CYS A 158 -12.71 0.33 4.40
N HIS A 159 -11.53 0.83 4.02
CA HIS A 159 -10.30 0.05 4.09
C HIS A 159 -9.06 0.97 4.14
N MET A 160 -8.60 1.25 5.36
CA MET A 160 -7.28 1.87 5.57
C MET A 160 -6.53 1.14 6.69
N HIS A 161 -5.27 0.79 6.43
CA HIS A 161 -4.37 0.29 7.44
C HIS A 161 -3.89 1.45 8.31
N LEU A 162 -3.93 1.30 9.64
CA LEU A 162 -3.49 2.40 10.51
C LEU A 162 -1.97 2.59 10.36
N ASN A 163 -1.19 1.51 10.39
CA ASN A 163 0.24 1.61 10.10
C ASN A 163 0.47 2.04 8.63
N GLY A 164 1.63 2.60 8.31
CA GLY A 164 1.94 2.98 6.92
C GLY A 164 1.21 4.23 6.41
N THR A 165 0.53 4.98 7.28
CA THR A 165 -0.32 6.12 6.90
C THR A 165 0.42 7.43 6.75
N THR A 166 1.53 7.62 7.47
CA THR A 166 2.13 8.97 7.55
C THR A 166 2.84 9.34 6.26
N GLU A 167 2.71 10.57 5.78
CA GLU A 167 3.41 11.01 4.58
C GLU A 167 4.93 11.11 4.78
N PRO A 168 5.75 10.80 3.74
CA PRO A 168 7.20 10.87 3.84
C PRO A 168 7.71 12.26 4.22
N ASP A 169 7.05 13.35 3.81
CA ASP A 169 7.43 14.71 4.18
C ASP A 169 7.34 14.97 5.69
N ILE A 170 6.41 14.32 6.39
CA ILE A 170 6.29 14.41 7.86
C ILE A 170 7.36 13.54 8.52
N VAL A 171 7.54 12.31 8.02
CA VAL A 171 8.57 11.38 8.52
C VAL A 171 9.97 11.97 8.36
N TRP A 172 10.23 12.69 7.25
CA TRP A 172 11.48 13.39 6.98
C TRP A 172 11.81 14.42 8.06
N GLN A 173 10.82 15.21 8.52
CA GLN A 173 11.04 16.20 9.58
C GLN A 173 11.45 15.56 10.90
N ASP A 174 10.80 14.45 11.27
CA ASP A 174 11.15 13.69 12.46
C ASP A 174 12.53 13.02 12.32
N ALA A 175 12.87 12.53 11.13
CA ALA A 175 14.16 11.92 10.82
C ALA A 175 15.32 12.91 10.99
N LEU A 176 15.16 14.13 10.48
CA LEU A 176 16.15 15.20 10.66
C LEU A 176 16.21 15.70 12.12
N SER A 177 15.09 15.70 12.86
CA SER A 177 15.10 16.08 14.29
C SER A 177 15.73 15.02 15.19
N LYS A 178 15.58 13.73 14.84
CA LYS A 178 15.98 12.58 15.66
C LYS A 178 16.70 11.48 14.85
N PRO A 179 17.79 11.79 14.14
CA PRO A 179 18.43 10.85 13.20
C PRO A 179 18.92 9.56 13.88
N SER A 180 19.41 9.66 15.12
CA SER A 180 19.88 8.49 15.88
C SER A 180 18.76 7.53 16.30
N LYS A 181 17.53 8.02 16.46
CA LYS A 181 16.37 7.17 16.76
C LYS A 181 15.95 6.40 15.51
N PHE A 182 15.87 7.07 14.36
CA PHE A 182 15.54 6.44 13.08
C PHE A 182 16.56 5.38 12.70
N TYR A 183 17.86 5.70 12.80
CA TYR A 183 18.89 4.71 12.54
C TYR A 183 18.81 3.48 13.47
N ARG A 184 18.36 3.65 14.72
CA ARG A 184 18.14 2.53 15.64
C ARG A 184 16.98 1.63 15.21
N TYR A 185 15.93 2.19 14.61
CA TYR A 185 14.84 1.40 14.05
C TYR A 185 15.31 0.61 12.84
N LEU A 186 15.96 1.27 11.88
CA LEU A 186 16.55 0.60 10.73
C LEU A 186 17.53 -0.51 11.16
N ARG A 187 18.44 -0.23 12.10
CA ARG A 187 19.40 -1.23 12.58
C ARG A 187 18.72 -2.47 13.16
N LYS A 188 17.53 -2.32 13.76
CA LYS A 188 16.75 -3.44 14.29
C LYS A 188 16.09 -4.26 13.20
N SER A 189 15.82 -3.70 12.02
CA SER A 189 15.18 -4.41 10.92
C SER A 189 16.17 -5.12 9.97
N LEU A 190 17.47 -4.85 10.08
CA LEU A 190 18.51 -5.44 9.20
C LEU A 190 18.62 -6.97 9.22
N TYR A 191 18.03 -7.66 10.21
CA TYR A 191 17.95 -9.13 10.16
C TYR A 191 17.02 -9.63 9.05
N ASN A 192 16.18 -8.76 8.49
CA ASN A 192 15.26 -9.06 7.40
C ASN A 192 15.96 -8.79 6.06
N GLY A 193 16.30 -9.85 5.31
CA GLY A 193 16.98 -9.73 4.02
C GLY A 193 16.24 -8.88 2.98
N GLY A 194 14.92 -8.68 3.13
CA GLY A 194 14.16 -7.76 2.28
C GLY A 194 14.60 -6.30 2.41
N VAL A 195 15.15 -5.89 3.55
CA VAL A 195 15.69 -4.54 3.75
C VAL A 195 16.95 -4.34 2.90
N ASP A 196 17.87 -5.31 2.90
CA ASP A 196 19.08 -5.25 2.06
C ASP A 196 18.72 -5.25 0.57
N GLU A 197 17.76 -6.09 0.16
CA GLU A 197 17.24 -6.10 -1.21
C GLU A 197 16.64 -4.75 -1.60
N GLN A 198 15.93 -4.07 -0.69
CA GLN A 198 15.37 -2.74 -0.95
C GLN A 198 16.47 -1.72 -1.25
N TYR A 199 17.56 -1.72 -0.47
CA TYR A 199 18.67 -0.79 -0.67
C TYR A 199 19.35 -1.01 -2.03
N LEU A 200 19.63 -2.27 -2.39
CA LEU A 200 20.22 -2.64 -3.68
C LEU A 200 19.36 -2.22 -4.89
N GLN A 201 18.04 -2.08 -4.71
CA GLN A 201 17.14 -1.60 -5.76
C GLN A 201 17.11 -0.07 -5.89
N VAL A 202 17.45 0.65 -4.82
CA VAL A 202 17.37 2.13 -4.78
C VAL A 202 18.71 2.78 -5.13
N GLY A 203 19.84 2.09 -4.90
CA GLY A 203 21.17 2.54 -5.29
C GLY A 203 22.29 1.65 -4.71
N ASN A 204 23.52 2.17 -4.68
CA ASN A 204 24.70 1.49 -4.12
C ASN A 204 24.99 1.86 -2.65
N LEU A 205 24.22 2.80 -2.09
CA LEU A 205 24.31 3.18 -0.68
C LEU A 205 23.86 2.03 0.21
N LYS A 206 24.47 1.90 1.39
CA LYS A 206 24.15 0.84 2.35
C LYS A 206 23.26 1.34 3.50
N PRO A 207 22.60 0.45 4.24
CA PRO A 207 21.82 0.84 5.42
C PRO A 207 22.60 1.66 6.44
N GLU A 208 23.91 1.42 6.59
CA GLU A 208 24.78 2.17 7.51
C GLU A 208 24.99 3.63 7.09
N ASP A 209 24.88 3.93 5.79
CA ASP A 209 25.08 5.28 5.26
C ASP A 209 23.90 6.20 5.60
N LEU A 210 22.72 5.67 5.91
CA LEU A 210 21.52 6.49 6.16
C LEU A 210 21.75 7.51 7.29
N TYR A 211 22.41 7.11 8.39
CA TYR A 211 22.66 8.04 9.48
C TYR A 211 23.56 9.21 9.03
N ARG A 212 24.59 8.92 8.23
CA ARG A 212 25.49 9.95 7.68
C ARG A 212 24.74 10.88 6.74
N LEU A 213 23.92 10.33 5.85
CA LEU A 213 23.09 11.13 4.94
C LEU A 213 22.10 12.04 5.67
N LEU A 214 21.44 11.55 6.73
CA LEU A 214 20.59 12.40 7.57
C LEU A 214 21.38 13.53 8.24
N ARG A 215 22.60 13.26 8.72
CA ARG A 215 23.48 14.29 9.30
C ARG A 215 23.89 15.34 8.26
N ILE A 216 24.28 14.90 7.07
CA ILE A 216 24.61 15.78 5.96
C ILE A 216 23.40 16.65 5.59
N ALA A 217 22.21 16.08 5.48
CA ALA A 217 20.98 16.84 5.18
C ALA A 217 20.66 17.90 6.25
N ILE A 218 20.86 17.60 7.54
CA ILE A 218 20.70 18.58 8.63
C ILE A 218 21.66 19.75 8.43
N SER A 219 22.94 19.47 8.17
CA SER A 219 23.98 20.49 8.00
C SER A 219 23.77 21.30 6.71
N LEU A 220 23.34 20.68 5.61
CA LEU A 220 22.98 21.41 4.38
C LEU A 220 21.82 22.38 4.61
N ARG A 221 20.79 21.97 5.37
CA ARG A 221 19.68 22.86 5.76
C ARG A 221 20.16 24.00 6.65
N ASP A 222 21.06 23.72 7.58
CA ASP A 222 21.67 24.72 8.47
C ASP A 222 22.49 25.77 7.70
N VAL A 223 23.30 25.33 6.73
CA VAL A 223 24.08 26.21 5.83
C VAL A 223 23.16 27.08 4.97
N LEU A 224 22.16 26.48 4.32
CA LEU A 224 21.24 27.24 3.47
C LEU A 224 20.48 28.30 4.27
N ILE A 225 20.07 28.00 5.51
CA ILE A 225 19.40 28.99 6.37
C ILE A 225 20.39 30.04 6.88
N GLY A 226 21.62 29.66 7.22
CA GLY A 226 22.69 30.59 7.56
C GLY A 226 22.96 31.62 6.46
N GLU A 227 22.94 31.20 5.19
CA GLU A 227 23.01 32.10 4.03
C GLU A 227 21.82 33.07 3.95
N LEU A 228 20.60 32.61 4.25
CA LEU A 228 19.40 33.47 4.26
C LEU A 228 19.47 34.59 5.30
N VAL A 229 20.13 34.35 6.44
CA VAL A 229 20.26 35.34 7.53
C VAL A 229 21.63 36.02 7.59
N GLY A 230 22.53 35.72 6.64
CA GLY A 230 23.86 36.32 6.55
C GLY A 230 24.86 35.87 7.63
N GLN A 231 24.67 34.67 8.21
CA GLN A 231 25.48 34.11 9.31
C GLN A 231 26.53 33.08 8.86
N CYS A 232 26.64 32.75 7.58
CA CYS A 232 27.64 31.79 7.08
C CYS A 232 29.04 32.40 6.91
N ASP A 233 30.05 31.66 7.39
CA ASP A 233 31.46 32.01 7.21
C ASP A 233 31.92 31.70 5.77
N ARG A 234 32.66 32.65 5.17
CA ARG A 234 32.60 32.92 3.73
C ARG A 234 33.65 32.20 2.89
N GLN A 235 34.40 31.26 3.46
CA GLN A 235 35.71 30.91 2.87
C GLN A 235 35.87 29.49 2.31
N GLN A 236 34.95 28.52 2.50
CA GLN A 236 35.08 27.19 1.88
C GLN A 236 33.76 26.47 1.64
N LYS A 237 33.70 25.75 0.50
CA LYS A 237 32.59 24.83 0.17
C LYS A 237 32.60 23.68 1.18
N PRO A 238 31.49 23.38 1.88
CA PRO A 238 31.44 22.30 2.85
C PRO A 238 31.70 20.95 2.17
N THR A 239 32.69 20.22 2.67
CA THR A 239 32.95 18.81 2.34
C THR A 239 32.05 17.90 3.18
N ASN A 240 31.92 16.62 2.80
CA ASN A 240 31.14 15.68 3.61
C ASN A 240 31.71 15.53 5.04
N GLU A 241 33.03 15.60 5.20
CA GLU A 241 33.66 15.62 6.52
C GLU A 241 33.18 16.82 7.35
N SER A 242 33.18 18.03 6.78
CA SER A 242 32.67 19.23 7.46
C SER A 242 31.15 19.17 7.74
N LEU A 243 30.37 18.55 6.86
CA LEU A 243 28.92 18.39 7.03
C LEU A 243 28.57 17.35 8.10
N LEU A 244 29.47 16.42 8.41
CA LEU A 244 29.29 15.44 9.48
C LEU A 244 29.58 16.01 10.88
N GLU A 245 30.17 17.20 10.97
CA GLU A 245 30.34 17.91 12.23
C GLU A 245 28.99 18.35 12.85
N LYS A 246 29.03 19.07 13.97
CA LYS A 246 27.79 19.62 14.54
C LYS A 246 27.30 20.79 13.65
N PRO A 247 25.97 20.94 13.45
CA PRO A 247 25.39 22.12 12.81
C PRO A 247 25.95 23.37 13.47
N GLN A 248 26.30 24.34 12.64
CA GLN A 248 27.08 25.49 13.06
C GLN A 248 26.16 26.60 13.59
N ASN A 249 24.95 26.73 13.04
CA ASN A 249 24.12 27.92 13.24
C ASN A 249 22.89 27.68 14.13
N PHE A 250 22.20 26.54 14.01
CA PHE A 250 20.89 26.34 14.67
C PHE A 250 20.78 25.05 15.50
N PRO A 251 20.02 25.07 16.63
CA PRO A 251 19.84 23.92 17.50
C PRO A 251 18.88 22.86 16.93
N PHE A 252 19.20 21.57 17.15
CA PHE A 252 18.47 20.39 16.62
C PHE A 252 17.01 20.20 17.09
N ARG A 253 16.52 20.95 18.10
CA ARG A 253 15.26 20.60 18.78
C ARG A 253 14.01 21.06 18.02
N VAL A 254 14.14 22.09 17.19
CA VAL A 254 13.04 22.75 16.47
C VAL A 254 13.48 22.93 15.01
N HIS A 255 12.54 23.05 14.08
CA HIS A 255 12.89 23.33 12.69
C HIS A 255 13.69 24.66 12.63
N PRO A 256 14.88 24.73 12.00
CA PRO A 256 15.73 25.92 12.09
C PRO A 256 15.06 27.23 11.60
N MET A 257 14.22 27.18 10.57
CA MET A 257 13.43 28.35 10.13
C MET A 257 12.47 28.92 11.19
N GLU A 258 12.07 28.12 12.18
CA GLU A 258 11.27 28.65 13.30
C GLU A 258 12.10 29.59 14.18
N ASN A 259 13.42 29.46 14.23
CA ASN A 259 14.28 30.43 14.92
C ASN A 259 14.40 31.74 14.13
N VAL A 260 14.30 31.68 12.79
CA VAL A 260 14.38 32.84 11.90
C VAL A 260 13.05 33.59 11.85
N GLU A 261 11.93 32.87 11.71
CA GLU A 261 10.58 33.42 11.66
C GLU A 261 9.69 32.79 12.76
N PRO A 262 9.92 33.12 14.06
CA PRO A 262 9.28 32.44 15.18
C PRO A 262 7.77 32.66 15.23
N LYS A 263 7.04 31.58 15.61
CA LYS A 263 5.58 31.57 15.84
C LYS A 263 4.73 32.00 14.64
N THR A 264 5.29 31.97 13.43
CA THR A 264 4.57 32.28 12.19
C THR A 264 3.75 31.10 11.67
N LEU A 265 4.16 29.87 11.97
CA LEU A 265 3.55 28.63 11.49
C LEU A 265 3.38 27.63 12.66
N HIS A 266 2.71 26.52 12.41
CA HIS A 266 2.26 25.61 13.47
C HIS A 266 2.93 24.23 13.44
N THR A 267 3.56 23.85 12.32
CA THR A 267 4.15 22.51 12.17
C THR A 267 5.55 22.57 11.53
N PRO A 268 6.44 21.61 11.82
CA PRO A 268 7.75 21.51 11.17
C PRO A 268 7.65 21.43 9.64
N MET A 269 6.62 20.76 9.11
CA MET A 269 6.37 20.65 7.67
C MET A 269 6.06 21.99 7.01
N GLN A 270 5.30 22.86 7.70
CA GLN A 270 5.06 24.23 7.21
C GLN A 270 6.34 25.05 7.21
N TYR A 271 7.17 24.91 8.25
CA TYR A 271 8.46 25.57 8.33
C TYR A 271 9.46 25.08 7.27
N GLU A 272 9.37 23.80 6.86
CA GLU A 272 10.13 23.26 5.73
C GLU A 272 9.65 23.87 4.40
N ALA A 273 8.34 24.03 4.19
CA ALA A 273 7.84 24.77 3.02
C ALA A 273 8.31 26.23 3.00
N LEU A 274 8.31 26.90 4.16
CA LEU A 274 8.82 28.27 4.27
C LEU A 274 10.33 28.33 4.00
N PHE A 275 11.10 27.36 4.50
CA PHE A 275 12.52 27.20 4.17
C PHE A 275 12.75 27.12 2.67
N LEU A 276 12.06 26.20 1.98
CA LEU A 276 12.19 26.02 0.54
C LEU A 276 11.77 27.29 -0.22
N PHE A 277 10.64 27.89 0.16
CA PHE A 277 10.17 29.16 -0.41
C PHE A 277 11.23 30.28 -0.30
N ARG A 278 11.77 30.52 0.90
CA ARG A 278 12.80 31.55 1.13
C ARG A 278 14.10 31.24 0.41
N THR A 279 14.47 29.97 0.34
CA THR A 279 15.63 29.51 -0.43
C THR A 279 15.46 29.85 -1.91
N PHE A 280 14.28 29.61 -2.50
CA PHE A 280 14.01 30.01 -3.89
C PHE A 280 14.04 31.53 -4.08
N GLU A 281 13.47 32.31 -3.16
CA GLU A 281 13.55 33.78 -3.24
C GLU A 281 15.00 34.27 -3.23
N TYR A 282 15.84 33.72 -2.35
CA TYR A 282 17.24 34.09 -2.24
C TYR A 282 18.02 33.70 -3.51
N LEU A 283 17.90 32.44 -3.94
CA LEU A 283 18.64 31.92 -5.10
C LEU A 283 18.35 32.69 -6.38
N HIS A 284 17.12 33.18 -6.57
CA HIS A 284 16.76 33.97 -7.76
C HIS A 284 17.12 35.46 -7.67
N LYS A 285 17.53 35.95 -6.49
CA LYS A 285 17.96 37.35 -6.26
C LYS A 285 19.48 37.49 -6.07
N ALA A 286 20.16 36.45 -5.62
CA ALA A 286 21.59 36.49 -5.26
C ALA A 286 22.54 36.59 -6.46
N SER A 287 23.76 37.06 -6.20
CA SER A 287 24.84 37.14 -7.20
C SER A 287 25.30 35.75 -7.68
N ALA A 288 25.76 35.67 -8.92
CA ALA A 288 26.01 34.40 -9.62
C ALA A 288 26.94 33.39 -8.88
N PRO A 289 28.08 33.79 -8.28
CA PRO A 289 28.96 32.83 -7.60
C PRO A 289 28.36 32.24 -6.31
N ARG A 290 27.69 33.07 -5.50
CA ARG A 290 27.02 32.62 -4.26
C ARG A 290 25.83 31.71 -4.55
N CYS A 291 25.09 32.07 -5.59
CA CYS A 291 23.95 31.32 -6.09
C CYS A 291 24.36 29.90 -6.50
N ALA A 292 25.48 29.73 -7.22
CA ALA A 292 25.94 28.42 -7.70
C ALA A 292 26.19 27.41 -6.57
N HIS A 293 26.86 27.85 -5.50
CA HIS A 293 27.12 26.99 -4.34
C HIS A 293 25.82 26.56 -3.63
N CYS A 294 24.94 27.52 -3.36
CA CYS A 294 23.67 27.26 -2.68
C CYS A 294 22.76 26.32 -3.51
N TRP A 295 22.78 26.42 -4.85
CA TRP A 295 22.09 25.46 -5.71
C TRP A 295 22.61 24.04 -5.58
N SER A 296 23.93 23.84 -5.44
CA SER A 296 24.51 22.51 -5.18
C SER A 296 24.08 21.96 -3.82
N CYS A 297 24.10 22.79 -2.77
CA CYS A 297 23.65 22.39 -1.43
C CYS A 297 22.16 22.00 -1.43
N LEU A 298 21.32 22.82 -2.07
CA LEU A 298 19.90 22.51 -2.21
C LEU A 298 19.71 21.20 -2.99
N HIS A 299 20.39 21.02 -4.12
CA HIS A 299 20.28 19.80 -4.92
C HIS A 299 20.65 18.55 -4.10
N TYR A 300 21.77 18.60 -3.37
CA TYR A 300 22.21 17.49 -2.55
C TYR A 300 21.20 17.18 -1.43
N TYR A 301 20.69 18.22 -0.75
CA TYR A 301 19.63 18.06 0.25
C TYR A 301 18.38 17.36 -0.32
N LEU A 302 17.91 17.80 -1.49
CA LEU A 302 16.74 17.22 -2.15
C LEU A 302 16.96 15.77 -2.58
N LEU A 303 18.15 15.43 -3.08
CA LEU A 303 18.48 14.06 -3.47
C LEU A 303 18.53 13.10 -2.26
N ILE A 304 19.03 13.56 -1.12
CA ILE A 304 18.99 12.77 0.13
C ILE A 304 17.53 12.56 0.55
N GLY A 305 16.71 13.62 0.51
CA GLY A 305 15.27 13.53 0.81
C GLY A 305 14.54 12.54 -0.10
N SER A 306 14.82 12.57 -1.40
CA SER A 306 14.29 11.60 -2.38
C SER A 306 14.73 10.17 -2.07
N PHE A 307 16.01 9.96 -1.77
CA PHE A 307 16.52 8.63 -1.40
C PHE A 307 15.78 8.09 -0.16
N PHE A 308 15.63 8.93 0.86
CA PHE A 308 14.88 8.58 2.06
C PHE A 308 13.40 8.26 1.75
N GLN A 309 12.75 9.07 0.92
CA GLN A 309 11.36 8.85 0.49
C GLN A 309 11.19 7.52 -0.25
N LYS A 310 12.14 7.12 -1.10
CA LYS A 310 12.09 5.83 -1.82
C LYS A 310 12.22 4.61 -0.91
N LEU A 311 12.74 4.77 0.32
CA LEU A 311 12.69 3.72 1.34
C LEU A 311 11.30 3.62 1.98
N LEU A 312 10.47 4.65 1.89
CA LEU A 312 9.19 4.78 2.57
C LEU A 312 7.97 4.58 1.65
N VAL A 313 8.14 4.73 0.34
CA VAL A 313 7.07 4.83 -0.65
C VAL A 313 7.23 3.76 -1.73
N GLN A 314 6.14 3.10 -2.10
CA GLN A 314 6.14 2.06 -3.14
C GLN A 314 6.41 2.69 -4.51
N GLN A 315 7.53 2.31 -5.11
CA GLN A 315 7.95 2.82 -6.42
C GLN A 315 7.26 2.06 -7.55
N LYS A 316 7.11 2.70 -8.72
CA LYS A 316 6.47 2.10 -9.91
C LYS A 316 7.07 0.74 -10.33
N ARG A 317 8.36 0.51 -10.08
CA ARG A 317 9.09 -0.71 -10.47
C ARG A 317 9.06 -1.80 -9.39
N GLN A 318 8.59 -1.46 -8.21
CA GLN A 318 8.38 -2.39 -7.11
C GLN A 318 6.98 -2.97 -7.29
N VAL A 319 6.89 -4.19 -7.85
CA VAL A 319 5.63 -4.88 -8.15
C VAL A 319 5.56 -6.15 -7.29
N GLY A 320 4.36 -6.49 -6.80
CA GLY A 320 4.09 -7.62 -5.92
C GLY A 320 4.11 -7.26 -4.43
N PHE A 321 3.43 -8.07 -3.63
CA PHE A 321 3.28 -7.83 -2.19
C PHE A 321 4.63 -7.91 -1.45
N ASP A 322 5.55 -8.75 -1.90
CA ASP A 322 6.91 -8.84 -1.36
C ASP A 322 7.64 -7.49 -1.38
N GLN A 323 7.45 -6.69 -2.43
CA GLN A 323 8.08 -5.37 -2.51
C GLN A 323 7.46 -4.38 -1.52
N PHE A 324 6.13 -4.43 -1.36
CA PHE A 324 5.43 -3.68 -0.32
C PHE A 324 5.94 -4.07 1.08
N GLN A 325 6.14 -5.36 1.34
CA GLN A 325 6.66 -5.84 2.63
C GLN A 325 8.07 -5.32 2.94
N LYS A 326 8.93 -5.12 1.94
CA LYS A 326 10.27 -4.54 2.16
C LYS A 326 10.19 -3.15 2.78
N ILE A 327 9.22 -2.35 2.36
CA ILE A 327 8.96 -1.00 2.91
C ILE A 327 8.43 -1.11 4.33
N THR A 328 7.40 -1.94 4.57
CA THR A 328 6.82 -2.07 5.91
C THR A 328 7.80 -2.65 6.92
N ASN A 329 8.73 -3.50 6.46
CA ASN A 329 9.69 -4.20 7.32
C ASN A 329 10.93 -3.37 7.66
N ASN A 330 11.19 -2.23 7.01
CA ASN A 330 12.38 -1.43 7.31
C ASN A 330 12.27 -0.59 8.60
N ASP A 331 11.06 -0.52 9.19
CA ASP A 331 10.73 0.16 10.45
C ASP A 331 10.99 1.68 10.47
N LEU A 332 11.30 2.32 9.33
CA LEU A 332 11.65 3.75 9.31
C LEU A 332 10.48 4.67 9.72
N ARG A 333 9.23 4.21 9.61
CA ARG A 333 8.02 4.97 10.02
C ARG A 333 7.69 4.83 11.51
N GLU A 334 8.21 3.82 12.19
CA GLU A 334 7.82 3.43 13.55
C GLU A 334 8.01 4.53 14.60
N TYR A 335 9.02 5.40 14.42
CA TYR A 335 9.22 6.51 15.34
C TYR A 335 8.07 7.53 15.26
N THR A 336 7.72 7.94 14.04
CA THR A 336 6.70 8.96 13.76
C THR A 336 5.29 8.42 14.02
N GLU A 337 5.02 7.18 13.61
CA GLU A 337 3.67 6.62 13.62
C GLU A 337 3.12 6.27 15.00
N LYS A 338 3.95 6.32 16.04
CA LYS A 338 3.51 6.22 17.44
C LYS A 338 2.53 7.31 17.84
N ASN A 339 2.54 8.46 17.17
CA ASN A 339 1.63 9.57 17.44
C ASN A 339 0.43 9.55 16.49
N TYR A 340 -0.67 8.95 16.94
CA TYR A 340 -1.92 8.86 16.19
C TYR A 340 -2.58 10.23 15.89
N ALA A 341 -2.33 11.26 16.69
CA ALA A 341 -2.99 12.56 16.50
C ALA A 341 -2.57 13.22 15.17
N ASN A 342 -1.28 13.15 14.83
CA ASN A 342 -0.80 13.71 13.57
C ASN A 342 -1.34 12.91 12.38
N ARG A 343 -1.46 11.59 12.53
CA ARG A 343 -2.00 10.68 11.52
C ARG A 343 -3.46 10.99 11.22
N PHE A 344 -4.31 11.06 12.25
CA PHE A 344 -5.72 11.45 12.07
C PHE A 344 -5.89 12.84 11.48
N LYS A 345 -5.04 13.81 11.88
CA LYS A 345 -5.06 15.15 11.30
C LYS A 345 -4.69 15.15 9.81
N GLN A 346 -3.72 14.34 9.40
CA GLN A 346 -3.28 14.21 7.99
C GLN A 346 -4.39 13.62 7.12
N LEU A 347 -5.06 12.55 7.58
CA LEU A 347 -6.11 11.84 6.83
C LEU A 347 -7.30 12.74 6.45
N GLN A 348 -7.54 13.82 7.18
CA GLN A 348 -8.60 14.77 6.85
C GLN A 348 -8.42 15.39 5.46
N GLY A 349 -7.21 15.49 4.92
CA GLY A 349 -6.96 16.10 3.62
C GLY A 349 -6.56 17.57 3.67
N MET A 350 -6.14 18.10 2.51
CA MET A 350 -5.49 19.42 2.39
C MET A 350 -6.44 20.59 2.66
N HIS A 351 -7.70 20.48 2.22
CA HIS A 351 -8.65 21.59 2.16
C HIS A 351 -9.81 21.48 3.17
N GLY A 352 -9.63 20.70 4.23
CA GLY A 352 -10.71 20.38 5.19
C GLY A 352 -10.95 18.88 5.26
N ASN A 353 -11.68 18.43 6.29
CA ASN A 353 -12.01 17.02 6.45
C ASN A 353 -12.97 16.55 5.34
N HIS A 354 -12.62 15.47 4.65
CA HIS A 354 -13.46 14.83 3.63
C HIS A 354 -14.01 13.46 4.07
N ILE A 355 -13.66 12.99 5.26
CA ILE A 355 -14.02 11.67 5.78
C ILE A 355 -15.16 11.82 6.79
N ALA A 356 -16.24 11.07 6.62
CA ALA A 356 -17.31 10.93 7.60
C ALA A 356 -17.04 9.80 8.59
N VAL A 357 -16.58 8.64 8.09
CA VAL A 357 -16.28 7.44 8.86
C VAL A 357 -14.93 6.88 8.44
N LEU A 358 -14.09 6.53 9.42
CA LEU A 358 -12.81 5.87 9.24
C LEU A 358 -12.85 4.43 9.77
N GLU A 359 -12.83 3.43 8.91
CA GLU A 359 -12.61 2.02 9.29
C GLU A 359 -11.11 1.69 9.30
N GLY A 360 -10.46 1.98 10.42
CA GLY A 360 -9.03 1.79 10.61
C GLY A 360 -8.64 0.37 11.02
N ARG A 361 -7.76 -0.26 10.23
CA ARG A 361 -7.27 -1.62 10.49
C ARG A 361 -6.01 -1.62 11.35
N PHE A 362 -5.91 -2.56 12.29
CA PHE A 362 -4.71 -2.76 13.08
C PHE A 362 -4.39 -4.24 13.29
N ALA A 363 -3.10 -4.57 13.39
CA ALA A 363 -2.68 -5.95 13.65
C ALA A 363 -3.14 -6.44 15.03
N ALA A 364 -3.96 -7.50 15.03
CA ALA A 364 -4.43 -8.18 16.23
C ALA A 364 -3.24 -8.59 17.12
N LYS A 365 -3.39 -8.41 18.44
CA LYS A 365 -2.32 -8.68 19.41
C LYS A 365 -2.56 -9.98 20.15
N ASP A 366 -1.48 -10.71 20.36
CA ASP A 366 -1.44 -11.99 21.06
C ASP A 366 -1.27 -11.86 22.59
N SER A 367 -1.21 -10.63 23.11
CA SER A 367 -1.17 -10.37 24.55
C SER A 367 -1.94 -9.12 24.94
N ARG A 368 -2.61 -9.20 26.10
CA ARG A 368 -3.41 -8.11 26.66
C ARG A 368 -2.63 -6.80 26.85
N PRO A 369 -1.41 -6.79 27.43
CA PRO A 369 -0.66 -5.53 27.59
C PRO A 369 -0.33 -4.84 26.25
N LYS A 370 -0.06 -5.61 25.19
CA LYS A 370 0.18 -5.05 23.85
C LYS A 370 -1.08 -4.42 23.28
N LEU A 371 -2.24 -5.08 23.42
CA LEU A 371 -3.52 -4.56 22.94
C LEU A 371 -3.91 -3.27 23.70
N GLU A 372 -3.85 -3.29 25.02
CA GLU A 372 -4.19 -2.13 25.86
C GLU A 372 -3.31 -0.92 25.55
N LYS A 373 -2.00 -1.13 25.38
CA LYS A 373 -1.06 -0.07 24.98
C LYS A 373 -1.42 0.52 23.62
N LEU A 374 -1.79 -0.31 22.64
CA LEU A 374 -2.22 0.14 21.32
C LEU A 374 -3.53 0.94 21.41
N MET A 375 -4.55 0.39 22.06
CA MET A 375 -5.85 1.04 22.24
C MET A 375 -5.71 2.40 22.95
N LEU A 376 -4.88 2.49 23.99
CA LEU A 376 -4.60 3.74 24.67
C LEU A 376 -3.92 4.76 23.75
N SER A 377 -3.02 4.32 22.86
CA SER A 377 -2.32 5.19 21.92
C SER A 377 -3.26 5.74 20.85
N ILE A 378 -4.14 4.89 20.31
CA ILE A 378 -5.20 5.27 19.37
C ILE A 378 -6.16 6.25 20.03
N LYS A 379 -6.68 5.91 21.22
CA LYS A 379 -7.58 6.75 22.01
C LYS A 379 -7.00 8.14 22.24
N LYS A 380 -5.76 8.23 22.74
CA LYS A 380 -5.07 9.51 22.97
C LYS A 380 -4.91 10.34 21.69
N GLY A 381 -4.74 9.69 20.54
CA GLY A 381 -4.71 10.37 19.25
C GLY A 381 -6.08 10.89 18.83
N TYR A 382 -7.11 10.06 18.96
CA TYR A 382 -8.48 10.36 18.54
C TYR A 382 -9.12 11.45 19.41
N GLU A 383 -8.87 11.44 20.73
CA GLU A 383 -9.42 12.43 21.67
C GLU A 383 -8.69 13.80 21.63
N LYS A 384 -7.60 13.95 20.88
CA LYS A 384 -6.99 15.26 20.67
C LYS A 384 -7.83 16.12 19.73
N LYS A 385 -7.71 17.44 19.84
CA LYS A 385 -8.40 18.42 18.98
C LYS A 385 -8.20 18.09 17.50
N GLY A 386 -9.30 17.94 16.76
CA GLY A 386 -9.35 17.54 15.35
C GLY A 386 -9.38 16.02 15.12
N GLY A 387 -9.06 15.18 16.11
CA GLY A 387 -9.15 13.73 15.95
C GLY A 387 -10.58 13.21 15.77
N GLN A 388 -11.59 13.94 16.27
CA GLN A 388 -13.00 13.56 16.26
C GLN A 388 -13.81 14.23 15.14
N ASP A 389 -13.15 14.78 14.12
CA ASP A 389 -13.84 15.37 12.96
C ASP A 389 -14.52 14.31 12.07
N PHE A 390 -14.22 13.03 12.32
CA PHE A 390 -14.86 11.86 11.72
C PHE A 390 -15.16 10.79 12.80
N GLU A 391 -16.05 9.86 12.47
CA GLU A 391 -16.35 8.70 13.30
C GLU A 391 -15.27 7.62 13.12
N LEU A 392 -14.66 7.17 14.22
CA LEU A 392 -13.62 6.13 14.18
C LEU A 392 -14.21 4.75 14.45
N MET A 393 -13.94 3.83 13.55
CA MET A 393 -14.21 2.40 13.64
C MET A 393 -12.91 1.63 13.50
N LEU A 394 -12.76 0.55 14.24
CA LEU A 394 -11.55 -0.25 14.29
C LEU A 394 -11.84 -1.69 13.89
N VAL A 395 -10.98 -2.22 13.03
CA VAL A 395 -11.05 -3.60 12.55
C VAL A 395 -9.71 -4.29 12.84
N PRO A 396 -9.60 -5.13 13.87
CA PRO A 396 -8.43 -5.99 14.05
C PRO A 396 -8.25 -6.92 12.84
N HIS A 397 -7.08 -6.87 12.21
CA HIS A 397 -6.69 -7.85 11.20
C HIS A 397 -5.77 -8.93 11.80
N PHE A 398 -6.04 -10.20 11.49
CA PHE A 398 -5.14 -11.32 11.77
C PHE A 398 -4.06 -11.39 10.67
N ILE A 399 -2.80 -11.63 11.06
CA ILE A 399 -1.65 -11.53 10.15
C ILE A 399 -1.30 -12.91 9.58
N LYS A 400 -1.32 -13.04 8.24
CA LYS A 400 -0.81 -14.19 7.50
C LYS A 400 0.72 -14.29 7.63
N THR A 401 1.20 -15.45 8.07
CA THR A 401 2.64 -15.77 8.24
C THR A 401 2.92 -17.17 7.71
N PRO A 402 4.09 -17.40 7.07
CA PRO A 402 4.37 -18.69 6.47
C PRO A 402 4.61 -19.76 7.54
N ASP A 403 4.23 -21.01 7.25
CA ASP A 403 4.66 -22.17 8.02
C ASP A 403 6.15 -22.42 7.77
N LYS A 404 6.96 -22.26 8.82
CA LYS A 404 8.44 -22.37 8.72
C LYS A 404 8.94 -23.77 9.05
N ARG A 405 8.06 -24.68 9.45
CA ARG A 405 8.44 -26.06 9.81
C ARG A 405 8.83 -26.81 8.54
N LYS A 406 9.87 -27.65 8.64
CA LYS A 406 10.22 -28.55 7.55
C LYS A 406 9.19 -29.66 7.47
N PRO A 407 8.83 -30.17 6.28
CA PRO A 407 7.84 -31.23 6.14
C PRO A 407 8.11 -32.45 7.03
N GLU A 408 9.36 -32.87 7.16
CA GLU A 408 9.80 -33.99 8.00
C GLU A 408 9.57 -33.77 9.52
N ASP A 409 9.50 -32.51 9.96
CA ASP A 409 9.25 -32.14 11.36
C ASP A 409 7.74 -32.07 11.68
N ILE A 410 6.88 -32.19 10.66
CA ILE A 410 5.42 -32.07 10.83
C ILE A 410 4.83 -33.41 11.30
N VAL A 411 4.81 -33.58 12.62
CA VAL A 411 4.10 -34.67 13.32
C VAL A 411 2.67 -34.31 13.73
N THR A 412 2.23 -33.08 13.44
CA THR A 412 0.91 -32.53 13.80
C THR A 412 0.05 -32.29 12.55
N PHE A 413 -0.10 -31.03 12.16
CA PHE A 413 -0.84 -30.57 10.99
C PHE A 413 -0.29 -29.22 10.50
N ARG A 414 -0.66 -28.84 9.27
CA ARG A 414 -0.26 -27.59 8.59
C ARG A 414 -0.61 -26.33 9.41
N ASP A 415 0.28 -25.35 9.37
CA ASP A 415 0.10 -24.01 9.95
C ASP A 415 -0.19 -23.98 11.45
N LEU A 416 0.28 -24.97 12.23
CA LEU A 416 0.01 -25.09 13.66
C LEU A 416 0.36 -23.80 14.43
N GLU A 417 1.54 -23.23 14.17
CA GLU A 417 1.99 -22.01 14.86
C GLU A 417 1.05 -20.83 14.60
N LEU A 418 0.61 -20.65 13.35
CA LEU A 418 -0.31 -19.59 12.97
C LEU A 418 -1.71 -19.84 13.55
N ARG A 419 -2.22 -21.07 13.52
CA ARG A 419 -3.50 -21.43 14.14
C ARG A 419 -3.51 -21.14 15.64
N LEU A 420 -2.44 -21.49 16.37
CA LEU A 420 -2.28 -21.16 17.80
C LEU A 420 -2.16 -19.65 18.04
N LYS A 421 -1.46 -18.91 17.18
CA LYS A 421 -1.37 -17.45 17.25
C LYS A 421 -2.74 -16.80 17.05
N ASN A 422 -3.51 -17.26 16.06
CA ASN A 422 -4.87 -16.81 15.78
C ASN A 422 -5.80 -17.05 16.97
N GLN A 423 -5.77 -18.24 17.58
CA GLN A 423 -6.55 -18.56 18.78
C GLN A 423 -6.20 -17.64 19.96
N ARG A 424 -4.91 -17.40 20.22
CA ARG A 424 -4.45 -16.49 21.29
C ARG A 424 -4.89 -15.05 21.05
N ALA A 425 -4.72 -14.55 19.82
CA ALA A 425 -5.14 -13.20 19.46
C ALA A 425 -6.66 -13.01 19.57
N LEU A 426 -7.44 -14.00 19.13
CA LEU A 426 -8.90 -14.00 19.30
C LEU A 426 -9.29 -13.95 20.78
N ALA A 427 -8.66 -14.77 21.63
CA ALA A 427 -8.95 -14.77 23.07
C ALA A 427 -8.69 -13.39 23.71
N VAL A 428 -7.58 -12.74 23.35
CA VAL A 428 -7.26 -11.38 23.83
C VAL A 428 -8.27 -10.33 23.35
N LEU A 429 -8.73 -10.43 22.10
CA LEU A 429 -9.76 -9.53 21.56
C LEU A 429 -11.10 -9.74 22.26
N LEU A 430 -11.55 -10.99 22.43
CA LEU A 430 -12.80 -11.31 23.11
C LEU A 430 -12.79 -10.87 24.58
N ASP A 431 -11.66 -11.02 25.28
CA ASP A 431 -11.51 -10.50 26.64
C ASP A 431 -11.69 -8.98 26.67
N ALA A 432 -11.03 -8.24 25.77
CA ALA A 432 -11.17 -6.78 25.68
C ALA A 432 -12.60 -6.32 25.32
N LEU A 433 -13.33 -7.11 24.53
CA LEU A 433 -14.72 -6.85 24.14
C LEU A 433 -15.74 -7.23 25.22
N HIS A 434 -15.43 -8.19 26.09
CA HIS A 434 -16.36 -8.62 27.15
C HIS A 434 -16.03 -8.07 28.54
N GLN A 435 -14.89 -7.39 28.72
CA GLN A 435 -14.53 -6.75 29.98
C GLN A 435 -15.61 -5.76 30.45
N LYS A 436 -16.32 -6.10 31.53
CA LYS A 436 -17.25 -5.18 32.20
C LYS A 436 -16.45 -4.19 33.05
N THR A 437 -16.07 -3.06 32.49
CA THR A 437 -15.53 -1.94 33.29
C THR A 437 -16.66 -1.16 33.94
N ASN A 438 -16.53 -0.85 35.23
CA ASN A 438 -17.50 -0.13 36.07
C ASN A 438 -18.31 0.93 35.30
N ARG A 439 -19.60 0.64 35.03
CA ARG A 439 -20.66 1.50 34.47
C ARG A 439 -20.45 2.14 33.07
N LYS A 440 -19.30 1.99 32.39
CA LYS A 440 -19.07 2.51 31.01
C LYS A 440 -18.32 1.50 30.13
N GLN A 441 -18.71 1.43 28.85
CA GLN A 441 -18.01 0.65 27.82
C GLN A 441 -16.56 1.14 27.65
N SER A 442 -15.63 0.21 27.46
CA SER A 442 -14.23 0.48 27.15
C SER A 442 -14.06 1.08 25.75
N PHE A 443 -12.91 1.70 25.47
CA PHE A 443 -12.62 2.23 24.12
C PHE A 443 -12.64 1.12 23.05
N ALA A 444 -12.10 -0.06 23.38
CA ALA A 444 -12.13 -1.22 22.49
C ALA A 444 -13.57 -1.69 22.22
N GLN A 445 -14.40 -1.80 23.26
CA GLN A 445 -15.82 -2.17 23.13
C GLN A 445 -16.62 -1.21 22.25
N LYS A 446 -16.33 0.09 22.35
CA LYS A 446 -17.04 1.11 21.58
C LYS A 446 -16.60 1.15 20.12
N HIS A 447 -15.32 0.95 19.85
CA HIS A 447 -14.73 1.26 18.54
C HIS A 447 -14.37 0.03 17.70
N ILE A 448 -14.20 -1.17 18.28
CA ILE A 448 -13.98 -2.38 17.48
C ILE A 448 -15.32 -2.86 16.94
N VAL A 449 -15.50 -2.81 15.62
CA VAL A 449 -16.79 -3.07 14.97
C VAL A 449 -16.78 -4.27 14.02
N GLY A 450 -15.62 -4.81 13.67
CA GLY A 450 -15.51 -5.94 12.75
C GLY A 450 -14.16 -6.66 12.85
N PHE A 451 -13.93 -7.68 12.03
CA PHE A 451 -12.70 -8.47 12.02
C PHE A 451 -12.20 -8.71 10.60
N ASP A 452 -10.88 -8.78 10.44
CA ASP A 452 -10.19 -8.96 9.16
C ASP A 452 -9.06 -9.98 9.25
N ALA A 453 -8.56 -10.46 8.10
CA ALA A 453 -7.23 -11.04 8.01
C ALA A 453 -6.52 -10.58 6.72
N ALA A 454 -5.24 -10.22 6.87
CA ALA A 454 -4.44 -9.53 5.86
C ALA A 454 -2.96 -9.95 5.96
N SER A 455 -2.07 -9.24 5.26
CA SER A 455 -0.67 -9.61 4.98
C SER A 455 -0.56 -10.53 3.76
N ASN A 456 0.67 -10.94 3.43
CA ASN A 456 1.01 -11.68 2.22
C ASN A 456 0.13 -12.92 2.04
N GLU A 457 -0.65 -12.94 0.95
CA GLU A 457 -1.62 -14.00 0.68
C GLU A 457 -0.97 -15.35 0.34
N LEU A 458 0.30 -15.35 -0.09
CA LEU A 458 1.04 -16.58 -0.41
C LEU A 458 1.49 -17.34 0.84
N HIS A 459 1.40 -16.72 2.01
CA HIS A 459 1.86 -17.30 3.27
C HIS A 459 0.85 -18.26 3.92
N ALA A 460 -0.45 -17.99 3.81
CA ALA A 460 -1.48 -18.79 4.48
C ALA A 460 -2.83 -18.66 3.77
N SER A 461 -3.48 -19.81 3.57
CA SER A 461 -4.80 -19.92 2.95
C SER A 461 -5.95 -19.62 3.93
N PRO A 462 -7.18 -19.35 3.42
CA PRO A 462 -8.34 -19.06 4.26
C PRO A 462 -8.69 -20.13 5.30
N GLU A 463 -8.40 -21.41 5.03
CA GLU A 463 -8.64 -22.52 5.98
C GLU A 463 -7.92 -22.36 7.34
N VAL A 464 -6.83 -21.59 7.38
CA VAL A 464 -6.07 -21.33 8.61
C VAL A 464 -6.82 -20.36 9.55
N PHE A 465 -7.66 -19.51 8.98
CA PHE A 465 -8.45 -18.49 9.67
C PHE A 465 -9.91 -18.91 9.84
N ALA A 466 -10.40 -19.84 9.03
CA ALA A 466 -11.77 -20.32 9.03
C ALA A 466 -12.32 -20.66 10.45
N PRO A 467 -11.59 -21.39 11.32
CA PRO A 467 -12.09 -21.68 12.68
C PRO A 467 -12.34 -20.44 13.54
N ILE A 468 -11.48 -19.42 13.47
CA ILE A 468 -11.65 -18.22 14.31
C ILE A 468 -12.77 -17.30 13.79
N PHE A 469 -12.96 -17.21 12.48
CA PHE A 469 -14.05 -16.44 11.88
C PHE A 469 -15.41 -17.10 12.13
N ARG A 470 -15.52 -18.42 11.93
CA ARG A 470 -16.78 -19.14 12.25
C ARG A 470 -17.09 -19.11 13.75
N LYS A 471 -16.07 -19.14 14.62
CA LYS A 471 -16.26 -18.96 16.06
C LYS A 471 -16.78 -17.55 16.40
N LEU A 472 -16.25 -16.51 15.77
CA LEU A 472 -16.77 -15.15 15.90
C LEU A 472 -18.23 -15.06 15.43
N ALA A 473 -18.56 -15.64 14.28
CA ALA A 473 -19.92 -15.69 13.76
C ALA A 473 -20.88 -16.44 14.70
N PHE A 474 -20.43 -17.56 15.27
CA PHE A 474 -21.18 -18.32 16.28
C PHE A 474 -21.46 -17.48 17.54
N LEU A 475 -20.52 -16.64 17.95
CA LEU A 475 -20.66 -15.71 19.08
C LEU A 475 -21.51 -14.47 18.75
N GLY A 476 -22.02 -14.34 17.53
CA GLY A 476 -22.94 -13.28 17.12
C GLY A 476 -22.28 -12.06 16.47
N TYR A 477 -20.95 -12.07 16.25
CA TYR A 477 -20.29 -11.03 15.46
C TYR A 477 -20.64 -11.20 13.98
N LYS A 478 -20.88 -10.09 13.28
CA LYS A 478 -21.42 -10.11 11.90
C LYS A 478 -20.53 -9.44 10.87
N ASN A 479 -19.67 -8.52 11.28
CA ASN A 479 -18.91 -7.67 10.37
C ASN A 479 -17.54 -8.29 10.09
N PHE A 480 -17.40 -8.88 8.91
CA PHE A 480 -16.18 -9.55 8.47
C PHE A 480 -15.70 -9.00 7.14
N THR A 481 -14.38 -8.82 7.06
CA THR A 481 -13.67 -8.62 5.80
C THR A 481 -12.48 -9.58 5.78
N TYR A 482 -11.92 -9.85 4.60
CA TYR A 482 -10.76 -10.72 4.46
C TYR A 482 -10.05 -10.39 3.14
N HIS A 483 -8.74 -10.19 3.18
CA HIS A 483 -7.94 -9.98 1.96
C HIS A 483 -7.80 -11.29 1.20
N ALA A 484 -8.33 -11.34 -0.02
CA ALA A 484 -8.18 -12.48 -0.91
C ALA A 484 -8.16 -12.06 -2.38
N GLY A 485 -7.28 -12.68 -3.15
CA GLY A 485 -7.15 -12.46 -4.58
C GLY A 485 -6.42 -11.15 -4.93
N GLU A 486 -5.69 -10.53 -4.01
CA GLU A 486 -4.80 -9.41 -4.31
C GLU A 486 -3.50 -9.88 -4.97
N ASP A 487 -2.82 -10.83 -4.32
CA ASP A 487 -1.56 -11.42 -4.75
C ASP A 487 -1.69 -12.94 -4.89
N PHE A 488 -1.19 -13.48 -6.00
CA PHE A 488 -1.42 -14.87 -6.38
C PHE A 488 -0.42 -15.34 -7.45
N VAL A 489 -0.04 -16.62 -7.38
CA VAL A 489 0.87 -17.24 -8.36
C VAL A 489 0.21 -17.44 -9.72
N HIS A 490 -1.02 -17.97 -9.74
CA HIS A 490 -1.81 -18.17 -10.94
C HIS A 490 -3.18 -17.52 -10.77
N LEU A 491 -3.83 -17.05 -11.85
CA LEU A 491 -5.12 -16.39 -11.75
C LEU A 491 -6.20 -17.28 -11.08
N LEU A 492 -6.18 -18.58 -11.38
CA LEU A 492 -7.01 -19.59 -10.69
C LEU A 492 -6.73 -19.65 -9.18
N SER A 493 -5.48 -19.46 -8.73
CA SER A 493 -5.15 -19.42 -7.31
C SER A 493 -5.85 -18.24 -6.62
N GLY A 494 -5.84 -17.06 -7.25
CA GLY A 494 -6.52 -15.89 -6.72
C GLY A 494 -8.03 -16.04 -6.70
N ILE A 495 -8.64 -16.60 -7.76
CA ILE A 495 -10.09 -16.86 -7.80
C ILE A 495 -10.47 -17.90 -6.73
N ARG A 496 -9.70 -19.00 -6.60
CA ARG A 496 -9.89 -20.02 -5.56
C ARG A 496 -9.79 -19.41 -4.16
N ALA A 497 -8.80 -18.57 -3.90
CA ALA A 497 -8.61 -17.94 -2.59
C ALA A 497 -9.84 -17.11 -2.18
N VAL A 498 -10.47 -16.39 -3.12
CA VAL A 498 -11.72 -15.66 -2.83
C VAL A 498 -12.87 -16.62 -2.54
N TYR A 499 -12.99 -17.72 -3.31
CA TYR A 499 -14.01 -18.74 -3.06
C TYR A 499 -13.86 -19.41 -1.68
N GLU A 500 -12.65 -19.87 -1.36
CA GLU A 500 -12.31 -20.46 -0.06
C GLU A 500 -12.58 -19.46 1.07
N THR A 501 -12.30 -18.19 0.86
CA THR A 501 -12.62 -17.13 1.83
C THR A 501 -14.11 -17.10 2.14
N VAL A 502 -14.96 -17.04 1.12
CA VAL A 502 -16.42 -16.96 1.31
C VAL A 502 -16.97 -18.23 1.98
N GLU A 503 -16.62 -19.39 1.44
CA GLU A 503 -17.21 -20.67 1.87
C GLU A 503 -16.60 -21.21 3.17
N PHE A 504 -15.29 -21.02 3.41
CA PHE A 504 -14.66 -21.57 4.61
C PHE A 504 -14.91 -20.70 5.84
N LEU A 505 -14.87 -19.37 5.69
CA LEU A 505 -15.16 -18.44 6.79
C LEU A 505 -16.67 -18.25 7.00
N GLU A 506 -17.49 -18.74 6.07
CA GLU A 506 -18.96 -18.61 6.07
C GLU A 506 -19.40 -17.14 6.06
N LEU A 507 -18.81 -16.35 5.16
CA LEU A 507 -19.15 -14.94 4.98
C LEU A 507 -20.63 -14.77 4.58
N ARG A 508 -21.26 -13.72 5.11
CA ARG A 508 -22.69 -13.46 5.03
C ARG A 508 -22.98 -12.11 4.36
N PRO A 509 -24.24 -11.84 3.96
CA PRO A 509 -24.66 -10.53 3.47
C PRO A 509 -24.11 -9.36 4.30
N GLY A 510 -23.53 -8.37 3.64
CA GLY A 510 -22.87 -7.22 4.27
C GLY A 510 -21.38 -7.43 4.60
N ASN A 511 -20.83 -8.64 4.45
CA ASN A 511 -19.39 -8.87 4.54
C ASN A 511 -18.67 -8.45 3.27
N ARG A 512 -17.34 -8.33 3.38
CA ARG A 512 -16.51 -7.77 2.30
C ARG A 512 -15.30 -8.64 1.98
N ILE A 513 -14.83 -8.52 0.74
CA ILE A 513 -13.55 -9.10 0.29
C ILE A 513 -12.58 -7.96 0.00
N GLY A 514 -11.41 -8.00 0.63
CA GLY A 514 -10.31 -7.06 0.38
C GLY A 514 -9.70 -7.28 -1.01
N HIS A 515 -9.60 -6.22 -1.81
CA HIS A 515 -9.01 -6.15 -3.15
C HIS A 515 -9.69 -6.99 -4.23
N ALA A 516 -9.65 -8.33 -4.14
CA ALA A 516 -10.16 -9.26 -5.16
C ALA A 516 -9.69 -9.00 -6.60
N THR A 517 -8.46 -8.49 -6.78
CA THR A 517 -7.89 -8.16 -8.10
C THR A 517 -7.95 -9.33 -9.10
N ALA A 518 -7.79 -10.57 -8.60
CA ALA A 518 -7.92 -11.80 -9.37
C ALA A 518 -9.26 -11.96 -10.10
N LEU A 519 -10.34 -11.34 -9.59
CA LEU A 519 -11.67 -11.39 -10.20
C LEU A 519 -11.87 -10.35 -11.30
N GLY A 520 -11.03 -9.31 -11.30
CA GLY A 520 -11.17 -8.17 -12.20
C GLY A 520 -10.15 -8.13 -13.33
N ILE A 521 -8.89 -8.50 -13.06
CA ILE A 521 -7.79 -8.32 -14.01
C ILE A 521 -8.05 -9.05 -15.34
N GLU A 522 -7.76 -8.38 -16.46
CA GLU A 522 -7.90 -8.97 -17.78
C GLU A 522 -6.93 -10.16 -17.93
N PRO A 523 -7.41 -11.40 -18.20
CA PRO A 523 -6.54 -12.58 -18.26
C PRO A 523 -5.40 -12.44 -19.27
N LYS A 524 -5.65 -11.84 -20.44
CA LYS A 524 -4.60 -11.58 -21.44
C LYS A 524 -3.54 -10.59 -20.95
N LEU A 525 -3.94 -9.59 -20.15
CA LEU A 525 -3.01 -8.65 -19.55
C LEU A 525 -2.13 -9.36 -18.52
N TRP A 526 -2.72 -10.16 -17.64
CA TRP A 526 -2.01 -10.94 -16.64
C TRP A 526 -0.98 -11.89 -17.28
N ILE A 527 -1.40 -12.70 -18.27
CA ILE A 527 -0.49 -13.61 -19.02
C ILE A 527 0.66 -12.83 -19.67
N LYS A 528 0.39 -11.66 -20.25
CA LYS A 528 1.42 -10.81 -20.86
C LYS A 528 2.45 -10.30 -19.83
N ARG A 529 2.08 -10.18 -18.55
CA ARG A 529 2.94 -9.67 -17.47
C ARG A 529 3.77 -10.78 -16.84
N ILE A 530 3.15 -11.93 -16.59
CA ILE A 530 3.82 -13.09 -15.98
C ILE A 530 4.68 -13.87 -16.98
N GLY A 531 4.23 -13.97 -18.23
CA GLY A 531 4.84 -14.81 -19.26
C GLY A 531 4.06 -16.11 -19.46
N LYS A 532 4.44 -16.88 -20.49
CA LYS A 532 3.72 -18.10 -20.89
C LYS A 532 3.85 -19.26 -19.89
N ARG A 533 4.90 -19.27 -19.08
CA ARG A 533 5.22 -20.33 -18.13
C ARG A 533 5.54 -19.76 -16.77
N LEU A 534 5.11 -20.45 -15.72
CA LEU A 534 5.42 -20.09 -14.34
C LEU A 534 5.62 -21.33 -13.48
N HIS A 535 6.32 -21.14 -12.36
CA HIS A 535 6.46 -22.17 -11.34
C HIS A 535 5.35 -22.03 -10.30
N ILE A 536 4.73 -23.14 -9.94
CA ILE A 536 3.72 -23.23 -8.89
C ILE A 536 3.97 -24.48 -8.05
N LYS A 537 3.58 -24.44 -6.77
CA LYS A 537 3.56 -25.65 -5.93
C LYS A 537 2.55 -26.65 -6.50
N GLN A 538 2.96 -27.90 -6.61
CA GLN A 538 2.15 -28.97 -7.18
C GLN A 538 0.80 -29.13 -6.47
N GLY A 539 0.77 -29.03 -5.15
CA GLY A 539 -0.49 -29.10 -4.38
C GLY A 539 -1.40 -27.89 -4.61
N ASP A 540 -0.82 -26.68 -4.74
CA ASP A 540 -1.63 -25.49 -5.07
C ASP A 540 -2.25 -25.60 -6.44
N TRP A 541 -1.55 -26.21 -7.40
CA TRP A 541 -2.09 -26.48 -8.72
C TRP A 541 -3.18 -27.55 -8.69
N LEU A 542 -2.98 -28.66 -7.97
CA LEU A 542 -4.01 -29.68 -7.77
C LEU A 542 -5.29 -29.05 -7.18
N ASP A 543 -5.15 -28.24 -6.14
CA ASP A 543 -6.28 -27.56 -5.50
C ASP A 543 -6.98 -26.59 -6.47
N ASN A 544 -6.23 -25.86 -7.29
CA ASN A 544 -6.81 -25.00 -8.35
C ASN A 544 -7.65 -25.82 -9.34
N LEU A 545 -7.20 -27.01 -9.73
CA LEU A 545 -7.92 -27.88 -10.66
C LEU A 545 -9.17 -28.48 -10.03
N ILE A 546 -9.09 -28.95 -8.77
CA ILE A 546 -10.24 -29.45 -8.00
C ILE A 546 -11.29 -28.35 -7.84
N PHE A 547 -10.88 -27.15 -7.44
CA PHE A 547 -11.74 -25.97 -7.36
C PHE A 547 -12.41 -25.66 -8.71
N THR A 548 -11.63 -25.63 -9.79
CA THR A 548 -12.15 -25.30 -11.13
C THR A 548 -13.15 -26.36 -11.60
N TYR A 549 -12.90 -27.63 -11.32
CA TYR A 549 -13.86 -28.70 -11.61
C TYR A 549 -15.14 -28.55 -10.79
N HIS A 550 -15.04 -28.18 -9.51
CA HIS A 550 -16.17 -27.98 -8.63
C HIS A 550 -17.11 -26.89 -9.16
N ILE A 551 -16.59 -25.70 -9.47
CA ILE A 551 -17.40 -24.60 -10.01
C ILE A 551 -17.94 -24.92 -11.41
N ALA A 552 -17.14 -25.59 -12.26
CA ALA A 552 -17.57 -25.99 -13.59
C ALA A 552 -18.65 -27.10 -13.57
N SER A 553 -18.81 -27.80 -12.44
CA SER A 553 -19.88 -28.77 -12.24
C SER A 553 -21.20 -28.14 -11.79
N GLN A 554 -21.18 -26.88 -11.34
CA GLN A 554 -22.36 -26.14 -10.90
C GLN A 554 -23.01 -25.29 -12.01
N ASP A 555 -22.31 -25.08 -13.13
CA ASP A 555 -22.78 -24.25 -14.23
C ASP A 555 -22.58 -24.97 -15.57
N ALA A 556 -23.68 -25.21 -16.30
CA ALA A 556 -23.66 -25.84 -17.60
C ALA A 556 -22.83 -25.06 -18.64
N GLY A 557 -22.74 -23.74 -18.50
CA GLY A 557 -21.91 -22.86 -19.34
C GLY A 557 -20.41 -23.10 -19.19
N LEU A 558 -19.98 -23.81 -18.15
CA LEU A 558 -18.58 -24.16 -17.88
C LEU A 558 -18.27 -25.65 -18.17
N SER A 559 -19.21 -26.38 -18.76
CA SER A 559 -19.07 -27.83 -19.04
C SER A 559 -17.85 -28.18 -19.91
N SER A 560 -17.43 -27.30 -20.81
CA SER A 560 -16.23 -27.49 -21.63
C SER A 560 -14.95 -27.52 -20.79
N ILE A 561 -14.89 -26.74 -19.71
CA ILE A 561 -13.78 -26.70 -18.78
C ILE A 561 -13.72 -28.01 -18.01
N ARG A 562 -14.87 -28.45 -17.47
CA ARG A 562 -14.97 -29.68 -16.65
C ARG A 562 -14.34 -30.89 -17.34
N ARG A 563 -14.64 -31.12 -18.62
CA ARG A 563 -14.13 -32.27 -19.40
C ARG A 563 -12.61 -32.33 -19.52
N LYS A 564 -11.91 -31.19 -19.42
CA LYS A 564 -10.46 -31.11 -19.55
C LYS A 564 -9.71 -31.49 -18.26
N LEU A 565 -10.39 -31.50 -17.12
CA LEU A 565 -9.74 -31.46 -15.81
C LEU A 565 -9.60 -32.81 -15.12
N GLU A 566 -10.39 -33.82 -15.48
CA GLU A 566 -10.38 -35.12 -14.77
C GLU A 566 -9.02 -35.82 -14.83
N GLN A 567 -8.41 -35.89 -16.01
CA GLN A 567 -7.09 -36.51 -16.18
C GLN A 567 -5.96 -35.72 -15.50
N PRO A 568 -5.86 -34.38 -15.65
CA PRO A 568 -4.92 -33.58 -14.86
C PRO A 568 -5.09 -33.74 -13.35
N ILE A 569 -6.33 -33.72 -12.83
CA ILE A 569 -6.60 -33.89 -11.40
C ILE A 569 -6.07 -35.25 -10.93
N LEU A 570 -6.40 -36.34 -11.65
CA LEU A 570 -5.95 -37.68 -11.28
C LEU A 570 -4.42 -37.79 -11.27
N LYS A 571 -3.75 -37.21 -12.28
CA LYS A 571 -2.29 -37.18 -12.35
C LYS A 571 -1.69 -36.53 -11.10
N TYR A 572 -2.02 -35.27 -10.84
CA TYR A 572 -1.42 -34.52 -9.73
C TYR A 572 -1.85 -35.06 -8.37
N PHE A 573 -3.06 -35.62 -8.26
CA PHE A 573 -3.52 -36.32 -7.07
C PHE A 573 -2.63 -37.53 -6.75
N ASN A 574 -2.37 -38.39 -7.75
CA ASN A 574 -1.52 -39.56 -7.59
C ASN A 574 -0.07 -39.18 -7.22
N GLU A 575 0.44 -38.10 -7.81
CA GLU A 575 1.78 -37.57 -7.49
C GLU A 575 1.86 -37.02 -6.06
N VAL A 576 0.88 -36.20 -5.62
CA VAL A 576 0.89 -35.57 -4.28
C VAL A 576 0.67 -36.59 -3.16
N TYR A 577 -0.22 -37.56 -3.36
CA TYR A 577 -0.57 -38.54 -2.33
C TYR A 577 0.14 -39.90 -2.49
N LYS A 578 1.08 -40.00 -3.43
CA LYS A 578 1.85 -41.22 -3.75
C LYS A 578 0.97 -42.46 -3.84
N THR A 579 -0.10 -42.36 -4.62
CA THR A 579 -1.07 -43.44 -4.82
C THR A 579 -1.25 -43.75 -6.29
N THR A 580 -1.64 -44.99 -6.59
CA THR A 580 -1.97 -45.46 -7.94
C THR A 580 -3.47 -45.73 -8.11
N GLY A 581 -4.25 -45.53 -7.04
CA GLY A 581 -5.70 -45.79 -7.04
C GLY A 581 -6.50 -44.65 -7.65
N TYR A 582 -7.59 -44.99 -8.32
CA TYR A 582 -8.58 -44.02 -8.76
C TYR A 582 -9.53 -43.65 -7.61
N LEU A 583 -9.74 -42.35 -7.41
CA LEU A 583 -10.80 -41.81 -6.54
C LEU A 583 -11.69 -40.88 -7.35
N PRO A 584 -13.03 -40.95 -7.20
CA PRO A 584 -13.93 -40.00 -7.85
C PRO A 584 -13.60 -38.57 -7.44
N VAL A 585 -13.61 -37.64 -8.41
CA VAL A 585 -13.32 -36.21 -8.16
C VAL A 585 -14.25 -35.62 -7.10
N ALA A 586 -15.48 -36.12 -6.97
CA ALA A 586 -16.42 -35.71 -5.92
C ALA A 586 -15.88 -35.93 -4.50
N ILE A 587 -15.14 -37.02 -4.24
CA ILE A 587 -14.52 -37.29 -2.94
C ILE A 587 -13.34 -36.33 -2.70
N LEU A 588 -12.60 -35.96 -3.76
CA LEU A 588 -11.52 -34.98 -3.67
C LEU A 588 -12.07 -33.58 -3.35
N ILE A 589 -13.19 -33.20 -3.96
CA ILE A 589 -13.91 -31.96 -3.66
C ILE A 589 -14.40 -31.95 -2.22
N GLU A 590 -15.05 -33.03 -1.77
CA GLU A 590 -15.50 -33.16 -0.38
C GLU A 590 -14.33 -32.99 0.58
N ALA A 591 -13.22 -33.71 0.37
CA ALA A 591 -12.02 -33.59 1.21
C ALA A 591 -11.41 -32.18 1.23
N TRP A 592 -11.42 -31.48 0.10
CA TRP A 592 -10.99 -30.09 0.01
C TRP A 592 -11.93 -29.15 0.78
N LEU A 593 -13.25 -29.32 0.68
CA LEU A 593 -14.23 -28.53 1.44
C LEU A 593 -14.15 -28.78 2.96
N LEU A 594 -13.73 -29.97 3.40
CA LEU A 594 -13.51 -30.27 4.83
C LEU A 594 -12.38 -29.43 5.45
N ARG A 595 -11.46 -28.87 4.64
CA ARG A 595 -10.34 -28.05 5.13
C ARG A 595 -10.77 -26.83 5.92
N LYS A 596 -12.03 -26.41 5.79
CA LYS A 596 -12.60 -25.36 6.64
C LYS A 596 -12.59 -25.73 8.12
N TYR A 597 -12.73 -27.01 8.49
CA TYR A 597 -12.86 -27.46 9.89
C TYR A 597 -11.53 -27.43 10.65
N ASP A 598 -11.60 -27.12 11.95
CA ASP A 598 -10.41 -27.00 12.81
C ASP A 598 -9.68 -28.36 12.97
N PRO A 599 -8.42 -28.50 12.51
CA PRO A 599 -7.68 -29.75 12.63
C PRO A 599 -7.46 -30.19 14.08
N PHE A 600 -7.49 -29.27 15.06
CA PHE A 600 -7.46 -29.65 16.46
C PHE A 600 -8.62 -30.58 16.84
N LEU A 601 -9.81 -30.32 16.29
CA LEU A 601 -11.03 -31.09 16.55
C LEU A 601 -11.18 -32.26 15.57
N ALA A 602 -10.99 -31.99 14.27
CA ALA A 602 -11.20 -32.96 13.20
C ALA A 602 -10.23 -34.15 13.27
N LEU A 603 -8.98 -33.92 13.72
CA LEU A 603 -7.97 -34.96 13.87
C LEU A 603 -7.86 -35.51 15.30
N GLY A 604 -8.67 -35.02 16.25
CA GLY A 604 -8.70 -35.53 17.63
C GLY A 604 -7.52 -35.09 18.52
N TRP A 605 -6.87 -33.96 18.22
CA TRP A 605 -5.83 -33.39 19.11
C TRP A 605 -6.40 -32.67 20.34
N ARG A 606 -7.68 -32.30 20.27
CA ARG A 606 -8.42 -31.66 21.35
C ARG A 606 -9.87 -32.13 21.29
N ASP A 607 -10.40 -32.56 22.43
CA ASP A 607 -11.83 -32.79 22.56
C ASP A 607 -12.60 -31.48 22.82
N PRO A 608 -13.79 -31.31 22.23
CA PRO A 608 -14.69 -30.22 22.60
C PRO A 608 -15.00 -30.24 24.10
N GLY A 609 -14.91 -29.08 24.76
CA GLY A 609 -15.43 -28.96 26.11
C GLY A 609 -16.95 -29.09 26.12
N VAL A 610 -17.53 -29.59 27.22
CA VAL A 610 -18.99 -29.81 27.36
C VAL A 610 -19.81 -28.53 27.08
N PHE A 611 -19.25 -27.36 27.37
CA PHE A 611 -19.88 -26.05 27.15
C PHE A 611 -19.38 -25.31 25.90
N ASP A 612 -18.51 -25.91 25.08
CA ASP A 612 -18.04 -25.33 23.81
C ASP A 612 -18.93 -25.82 22.66
N GLY A 613 -20.14 -25.25 22.57
CA GLY A 613 -21.14 -25.60 21.55
C GLY A 613 -20.65 -25.41 20.11
N PHE A 614 -19.71 -24.47 19.88
CA PHE A 614 -19.07 -24.31 18.57
C PHE A 614 -18.20 -25.51 18.23
N ALA A 615 -17.31 -25.91 19.15
CA ALA A 615 -16.41 -27.05 18.94
C ALA A 615 -17.18 -28.38 18.78
N LEU A 616 -18.27 -28.57 19.52
CA LEU A 616 -19.14 -29.74 19.37
C LEU A 616 -19.74 -29.80 17.95
N LYS A 617 -20.30 -28.68 17.48
CA LYS A 617 -20.87 -28.58 16.12
C LYS A 617 -19.82 -28.85 15.04
N GLU A 618 -18.63 -28.25 15.16
CA GLU A 618 -17.51 -28.47 14.22
C GLU A 618 -17.14 -29.95 14.11
N GLN A 619 -17.03 -30.64 15.25
CA GLN A 619 -16.68 -32.05 15.29
C GLN A 619 -17.80 -32.93 14.70
N GLU A 620 -19.07 -32.62 14.98
CA GLU A 620 -20.22 -33.35 14.44
C GLU A 620 -20.30 -33.22 12.92
N GLU A 621 -20.17 -32.00 12.39
CA GLU A 621 -20.24 -31.75 10.94
C GLU A 621 -19.09 -32.43 10.19
N PHE A 622 -17.86 -32.44 10.74
CA PHE A 622 -16.75 -33.18 10.15
C PHE A 622 -17.02 -34.69 10.10
N ARG A 623 -17.63 -35.27 11.14
CA ARG A 623 -17.93 -36.71 11.22
C ARG A 623 -18.98 -37.16 10.21
N LYS A 624 -19.84 -36.27 9.71
CA LYS A 624 -20.86 -36.56 8.67
C LYS A 624 -20.25 -36.83 7.30
N ALA A 625 -19.01 -36.39 7.06
CA ALA A 625 -18.33 -36.55 5.78
C ALA A 625 -17.99 -38.02 5.48
N THR A 626 -17.79 -38.34 4.20
CA THR A 626 -17.44 -39.71 3.81
C THR A 626 -16.10 -40.16 4.43
N PRO A 627 -15.95 -41.44 4.83
CA PRO A 627 -14.71 -41.94 5.43
C PRO A 627 -13.47 -41.69 4.56
N LYS A 628 -13.64 -41.74 3.23
CA LYS A 628 -12.55 -41.43 2.28
C LYS A 628 -12.18 -39.95 2.26
N ALA A 629 -13.15 -39.03 2.34
CA ALA A 629 -12.84 -37.61 2.45
C ALA A 629 -12.12 -37.29 3.77
N GLN A 630 -12.53 -37.91 4.89
CA GLN A 630 -11.84 -37.77 6.18
C GLN A 630 -10.41 -38.34 6.14
N GLU A 631 -10.19 -39.47 5.44
CA GLU A 631 -8.86 -40.04 5.22
C GLU A 631 -7.96 -39.07 4.45
N LEU A 632 -8.47 -38.47 3.37
CA LEU A 632 -7.74 -37.48 2.57
C LEU A 632 -7.45 -36.19 3.34
N TYR A 633 -8.40 -35.70 4.14
CA TYR A 633 -8.16 -34.56 5.03
C TYR A 633 -7.00 -34.84 6.00
N ARG A 634 -6.95 -36.05 6.57
CA ARG A 634 -5.81 -36.46 7.42
C ARG A 634 -4.50 -36.49 6.63
N LYS A 635 -4.50 -37.11 5.44
CA LYS A 635 -3.32 -37.16 4.56
C LYS A 635 -2.83 -35.77 4.14
N TYR A 636 -3.73 -34.83 3.88
CA TYR A 636 -3.39 -33.46 3.52
C TYR A 636 -2.43 -32.83 4.55
N HIS A 637 -2.59 -33.16 5.83
CA HIS A 637 -1.79 -32.61 6.92
C HIS A 637 -0.48 -33.35 7.22
N THR A 638 -0.15 -34.45 6.54
CA THR A 638 1.08 -35.22 6.80
C THR A 638 2.31 -34.59 6.14
N GLY A 639 3.48 -34.78 6.75
CA GLY A 639 4.77 -34.34 6.21
C GLY A 639 5.03 -34.80 4.78
N ASP A 640 4.77 -36.08 4.48
CA ASP A 640 4.97 -36.66 3.15
C ASP A 640 4.14 -35.95 2.07
N SER A 641 2.84 -35.74 2.32
CA SER A 641 1.97 -35.05 1.37
C SER A 641 2.31 -33.56 1.26
N ILE A 642 2.76 -32.92 2.34
CA ILE A 642 3.27 -31.54 2.30
C ILE A 642 4.53 -31.44 1.45
N GLN A 643 5.46 -32.39 1.59
CA GLN A 643 6.70 -32.43 0.82
C GLN A 643 6.40 -32.53 -0.69
N GLU A 644 5.53 -33.46 -1.10
CA GLU A 644 5.13 -33.60 -2.50
C GLU A 644 4.30 -32.43 -3.00
N SER A 645 3.43 -31.89 -2.15
CA SER A 645 2.64 -30.67 -2.43
C SER A 645 3.54 -29.46 -2.69
N ASN A 646 4.65 -29.32 -1.97
CA ASN A 646 5.55 -28.18 -2.06
C ASN A 646 6.55 -28.26 -3.23
N LYS A 647 6.62 -29.39 -3.95
CA LYS A 647 7.44 -29.49 -5.17
C LYS A 647 6.97 -28.45 -6.18
N LEU A 648 7.93 -27.70 -6.73
CA LEU A 648 7.67 -26.73 -7.78
C LEU A 648 7.56 -27.46 -9.12
N ILE A 649 6.45 -27.22 -9.81
CA ILE A 649 6.22 -27.67 -11.18
C ILE A 649 6.14 -26.47 -12.11
N LEU A 650 6.59 -26.65 -13.35
CA LEU A 650 6.44 -25.66 -14.40
C LEU A 650 5.12 -25.93 -15.13
N ILE A 651 4.27 -24.91 -15.22
CA ILE A 651 3.01 -24.98 -15.97
C ILE A 651 2.96 -23.89 -17.03
N ASP A 652 2.24 -24.14 -18.12
CA ASP A 652 1.85 -23.12 -19.08
C ASP A 652 0.60 -22.36 -18.56
N THR A 653 0.61 -21.03 -18.65
CA THR A 653 -0.41 -20.15 -18.05
C THR A 653 -1.80 -20.24 -18.67
N ASP A 654 -1.89 -20.77 -19.89
CA ASP A 654 -3.12 -20.81 -20.68
C ASP A 654 -3.36 -22.14 -21.41
N GLU A 655 -2.60 -23.18 -21.09
CA GLU A 655 -2.71 -24.50 -21.75
C GLU A 655 -4.01 -25.23 -21.37
N LEU A 656 -4.26 -25.44 -20.06
CA LEU A 656 -5.46 -26.15 -19.61
C LEU A 656 -6.72 -25.26 -19.67
N ILE A 657 -6.57 -23.99 -19.26
CA ILE A 657 -7.65 -23.01 -19.18
C ILE A 657 -7.26 -21.78 -20.00
N SER A 658 -7.98 -21.55 -21.09
CA SER A 658 -7.72 -20.42 -21.98
C SER A 658 -8.04 -19.07 -21.31
N PRO A 659 -7.54 -17.93 -21.84
CA PRO A 659 -7.86 -16.61 -21.30
C PRO A 659 -9.37 -16.30 -21.31
N LYS A 660 -10.10 -16.86 -22.28
CA LYS A 660 -11.56 -16.72 -22.35
C LYS A 660 -12.25 -17.50 -21.23
N GLU A 661 -11.80 -18.74 -20.98
CA GLU A 661 -12.33 -19.56 -19.89
C GLU A 661 -11.99 -18.95 -18.52
N LEU A 662 -10.77 -18.40 -18.33
CA LEU A 662 -10.43 -17.63 -17.13
C LEU A 662 -11.39 -16.46 -16.91
N ARG A 663 -11.75 -15.73 -17.97
CA ARG A 663 -12.74 -14.64 -17.86
C ARG A 663 -14.11 -15.16 -17.42
N LEU A 664 -14.56 -16.31 -17.95
CA LEU A 664 -15.83 -16.93 -17.55
C LEU A 664 -15.82 -17.30 -16.06
N LEU A 665 -14.72 -17.88 -15.57
CA LEU A 665 -14.56 -18.22 -14.14
C LEU A 665 -14.59 -16.97 -13.25
N GLN A 666 -13.93 -15.89 -13.68
CA GLN A 666 -14.01 -14.59 -12.99
C GLN A 666 -15.46 -14.08 -12.94
N SER A 667 -16.18 -14.10 -14.06
CA SER A 667 -17.58 -13.64 -14.12
C SER A 667 -18.51 -14.50 -13.26
N TRP A 668 -18.30 -15.83 -13.26
CA TRP A 668 -19.03 -16.74 -12.37
C TRP A 668 -18.79 -16.38 -10.91
N MET A 669 -17.53 -16.13 -10.53
CA MET A 669 -17.17 -15.79 -9.16
C MET A 669 -17.75 -14.44 -8.72
N LEU A 670 -17.75 -13.43 -9.59
CA LEU A 670 -18.40 -12.15 -9.31
C LEU A 670 -19.92 -12.31 -9.10
N THR A 671 -20.57 -13.12 -9.93
CA THR A 671 -22.01 -13.44 -9.78
C THR A 671 -22.28 -14.21 -8.48
N PHE A 672 -21.37 -15.08 -8.08
CA PHE A 672 -21.44 -15.80 -6.81
C PHE A 672 -21.36 -14.84 -5.61
N LEU A 673 -20.48 -13.84 -5.64
CA LEU A 673 -20.39 -12.81 -4.60
C LEU A 673 -21.66 -11.95 -4.53
N GLU A 674 -22.20 -11.57 -5.69
CA GLU A 674 -23.46 -10.80 -5.80
C GLU A 674 -24.63 -11.56 -5.18
N LYS A 675 -24.79 -12.85 -5.50
CA LYS A 675 -25.84 -13.71 -4.90
C LYS A 675 -25.72 -13.88 -3.38
N LYS A 676 -24.56 -13.61 -2.80
CA LYS A 676 -24.29 -13.68 -1.36
C LYS A 676 -24.36 -12.30 -0.69
N ASP A 677 -24.71 -11.25 -1.44
CA ASP A 677 -24.73 -9.84 -1.00
C ASP A 677 -23.40 -9.39 -0.39
N LEU A 678 -22.28 -9.82 -0.99
CA LEU A 678 -20.93 -9.44 -0.56
C LEU A 678 -20.39 -8.27 -1.39
N ALA A 679 -19.72 -7.34 -0.73
CA ALA A 679 -19.02 -6.24 -1.41
C ALA A 679 -17.53 -6.53 -1.59
N ILE A 680 -16.94 -5.92 -2.61
CA ILE A 680 -15.50 -5.92 -2.85
C ILE A 680 -14.95 -4.55 -2.46
N GLU A 681 -13.88 -4.54 -1.68
CA GLU A 681 -13.14 -3.32 -1.34
C GLU A 681 -12.14 -3.03 -2.45
N MET A 682 -12.27 -1.87 -3.09
CA MET A 682 -11.42 -1.42 -4.18
C MET A 682 -10.47 -0.32 -3.71
N LEU A 683 -9.17 -0.55 -3.93
CA LEU A 683 -8.09 0.31 -3.50
C LEU A 683 -7.20 0.68 -4.71
N PRO A 684 -7.63 1.65 -5.55
CA PRO A 684 -7.01 1.89 -6.85
C PRO A 684 -5.50 2.09 -6.82
N SER A 685 -4.97 2.96 -5.94
CA SER A 685 -3.53 3.22 -5.87
C SER A 685 -2.74 1.98 -5.43
N SER A 686 -3.21 1.27 -4.39
CA SER A 686 -2.60 0.01 -3.93
C SER A 686 -2.60 -1.05 -5.04
N ASN A 687 -3.75 -1.29 -5.66
CA ASN A 687 -3.90 -2.25 -6.75
C ASN A 687 -2.96 -1.96 -7.92
N VAL A 688 -2.82 -0.69 -8.34
CA VAL A 688 -1.92 -0.30 -9.44
C VAL A 688 -0.45 -0.54 -9.10
N ARG A 689 -0.08 -0.49 -7.82
CA ARG A 689 1.32 -0.60 -7.38
C ARG A 689 1.71 -2.02 -6.97
N ILE A 690 0.81 -2.76 -6.34
CA ILE A 690 1.06 -4.14 -5.92
C ILE A 690 0.80 -5.11 -7.07
N SER A 691 -0.31 -4.94 -7.80
CA SER A 691 -0.69 -5.89 -8.85
C SER A 691 0.01 -5.61 -10.20
N HIS A 692 -0.42 -6.30 -11.25
CA HIS A 692 0.27 -6.42 -12.53
C HIS A 692 0.04 -5.22 -13.48
N TYR A 693 -0.51 -4.12 -12.97
CA TYR A 693 -0.84 -2.93 -13.75
C TYR A 693 0.37 -2.01 -13.95
N LYS A 694 0.42 -1.30 -15.08
CA LYS A 694 1.41 -0.22 -15.31
C LYS A 694 0.83 1.18 -15.10
N SER A 695 -0.49 1.29 -15.13
CA SER A 695 -1.23 2.54 -15.02
C SER A 695 -2.69 2.29 -14.62
N TYR A 696 -3.36 3.34 -14.14
CA TYR A 696 -4.79 3.33 -13.85
C TYR A 696 -5.68 2.98 -15.06
N LYS A 697 -5.19 3.22 -16.28
CA LYS A 697 -5.92 2.87 -17.52
C LYS A 697 -6.07 1.36 -17.71
N GLU A 698 -5.15 0.57 -17.14
CA GLU A 698 -5.20 -0.89 -17.18
C GLU A 698 -6.03 -1.49 -16.04
N HIS A 699 -6.43 -0.67 -15.06
CA HIS A 699 -7.08 -1.12 -13.83
C HIS A 699 -8.43 -1.80 -14.08
N HIS A 700 -8.70 -2.87 -13.33
CA HIS A 700 -9.90 -3.70 -13.50
C HIS A 700 -11.21 -3.02 -13.12
N VAL A 701 -11.17 -1.89 -12.40
CA VAL A 701 -12.38 -1.10 -12.08
C VAL A 701 -13.21 -0.79 -13.32
N ARG A 702 -12.57 -0.61 -14.48
CA ARG A 702 -13.27 -0.39 -15.75
C ARG A 702 -14.21 -1.55 -16.09
N ARG A 703 -13.84 -2.77 -15.75
CA ARG A 703 -14.67 -3.96 -15.93
C ARG A 703 -15.81 -4.01 -14.93
N TRP A 704 -15.50 -3.80 -13.64
CA TRP A 704 -16.52 -3.83 -12.59
C TRP A 704 -17.57 -2.72 -12.69
N LEU A 705 -17.23 -1.61 -13.35
CA LEU A 705 -18.17 -0.53 -13.65
C LEU A 705 -18.90 -0.71 -15.00
N GLY A 706 -18.81 -1.89 -15.63
CA GLY A 706 -19.47 -2.17 -16.90
C GLY A 706 -18.90 -1.39 -18.10
N LEU A 707 -17.72 -0.78 -17.96
CA LEU A 707 -17.12 0.03 -19.02
C LEU A 707 -16.38 -0.81 -20.05
N THR A 708 -16.07 -2.08 -19.84
CA THR A 708 -15.32 -2.88 -20.84
C THR A 708 -16.22 -3.64 -21.79
N HIS A 709 -17.15 -4.44 -21.27
CA HIS A 709 -18.07 -5.25 -22.05
C HIS A 709 -19.44 -5.23 -21.38
N PRO A 710 -20.56 -5.09 -22.12
CA PRO A 710 -21.90 -4.99 -21.53
C PRO A 710 -22.33 -6.19 -20.68
N SER A 711 -21.78 -7.38 -20.97
CA SER A 711 -22.08 -8.61 -20.24
C SER A 711 -21.16 -8.88 -19.04
N ASP A 712 -20.23 -7.98 -18.73
CA ASP A 712 -19.39 -8.14 -17.54
C ASP A 712 -20.25 -7.94 -16.29
N PRO A 713 -20.22 -8.87 -15.31
CA PRO A 713 -20.87 -8.66 -14.02
C PRO A 713 -20.32 -7.42 -13.33
N GLN A 714 -21.22 -6.65 -12.71
CA GLN A 714 -20.89 -5.43 -11.98
C GLN A 714 -21.04 -5.72 -10.48
N PRO A 715 -19.96 -6.13 -9.79
CA PRO A 715 -20.05 -6.45 -8.37
C PRO A 715 -20.37 -5.21 -7.54
N MET A 716 -20.89 -5.44 -6.32
CA MET A 716 -20.97 -4.40 -5.32
C MET A 716 -19.55 -3.98 -4.91
N VAL A 717 -19.20 -2.71 -5.11
CA VAL A 717 -17.87 -2.18 -4.80
C VAL A 717 -17.96 -1.05 -3.78
N VAL A 718 -17.06 -1.09 -2.78
CA VAL A 718 -16.77 0.01 -1.84
C VAL A 718 -15.33 0.50 -2.05
N VAL A 719 -15.02 1.73 -1.64
CA VAL A 719 -13.71 2.34 -1.90
C VAL A 719 -12.91 2.45 -0.59
N GLY A 720 -11.61 2.19 -0.67
CA GLY A 720 -10.68 2.50 0.42
C GLY A 720 -9.30 2.93 -0.08
N SER A 721 -8.44 3.39 0.83
CA SER A 721 -7.13 4.00 0.51
C SER A 721 -5.89 3.25 1.01
N ASP A 722 -6.08 2.14 1.73
CA ASP A 722 -5.03 1.20 2.16
C ASP A 722 -3.96 1.86 3.08
N ASP A 723 -2.68 1.69 2.77
CA ASP A 723 -1.53 2.37 3.39
C ASP A 723 -1.23 3.73 2.71
N THR A 724 -2.00 4.76 3.07
CA THR A 724 -1.98 6.10 2.43
C THR A 724 -0.58 6.73 2.30
N GLY A 725 0.29 6.50 3.28
CA GLY A 725 1.66 7.04 3.29
C GLY A 725 2.61 6.29 2.38
N ILE A 726 2.39 4.99 2.16
CA ILE A 726 3.19 4.13 1.28
C ILE A 726 2.79 4.34 -0.19
N PHE A 727 1.49 4.55 -0.46
CA PHE A 727 0.97 4.74 -1.82
C PHE A 727 0.81 6.22 -2.23
N MET A 728 1.14 7.17 -1.35
CA MET A 728 1.06 8.62 -1.61
C MET A 728 -0.34 9.10 -2.02
N THR A 729 -1.36 8.65 -1.30
CA THR A 729 -2.77 8.88 -1.60
C THR A 729 -3.60 9.19 -0.35
N ASN A 730 -4.88 9.48 -0.54
CA ASN A 730 -5.92 9.57 0.48
C ASN A 730 -7.28 9.23 -0.17
N LEU A 731 -8.34 9.08 0.62
CA LEU A 731 -9.63 8.65 0.10
C LEU A 731 -10.19 9.58 -0.99
N GLN A 732 -10.08 10.90 -0.83
CA GLN A 732 -10.48 11.85 -1.88
C GLN A 732 -9.73 11.59 -3.20
N ASN A 733 -8.44 11.29 -3.12
CA ASN A 733 -7.59 10.99 -4.27
C ASN A 733 -7.94 9.65 -4.95
N GLU A 734 -8.40 8.64 -4.20
CA GLU A 734 -8.93 7.39 -4.77
C GLU A 734 -10.20 7.63 -5.59
N TYR A 735 -11.14 8.42 -5.05
CA TYR A 735 -12.34 8.82 -5.79
C TYR A 735 -12.01 9.66 -7.02
N ALA A 736 -11.02 10.56 -6.95
CA ALA A 736 -10.53 11.31 -8.09
C ALA A 736 -9.98 10.40 -9.20
N HIS A 737 -9.24 9.34 -8.85
CA HIS A 737 -8.76 8.35 -9.82
C HIS A 737 -9.93 7.66 -10.54
N ILE A 738 -10.92 7.20 -9.79
CA ILE A 738 -12.09 6.51 -10.36
C ILE A 738 -12.89 7.45 -11.25
N GLN A 739 -13.20 8.66 -10.77
CA GLN A 739 -13.91 9.68 -11.54
C GLN A 739 -13.20 9.95 -12.87
N ARG A 740 -11.88 10.10 -12.84
CA ARG A 740 -11.08 10.39 -14.04
C ARG A 740 -11.09 9.23 -15.04
N ILE A 741 -10.97 7.99 -14.56
CA ILE A 741 -11.02 6.78 -15.42
C ILE A 741 -12.36 6.72 -16.16
N VAL A 742 -13.47 6.99 -15.47
CA VAL A 742 -14.81 6.99 -16.07
C VAL A 742 -14.98 8.18 -17.01
N GLN A 743 -14.60 9.39 -16.58
CA GLN A 743 -14.77 10.63 -17.34
C GLN A 743 -14.08 10.56 -18.70
N LEU A 744 -12.87 10.01 -18.75
CA LEU A 744 -12.11 9.84 -19.99
C LEU A 744 -12.79 8.91 -21.00
N LYS A 745 -13.73 8.07 -20.57
CA LYS A 745 -14.39 7.09 -21.40
C LYS A 745 -15.85 7.41 -21.70
N GLU A 746 -16.62 7.75 -20.68
CA GLU A 746 -18.09 7.94 -20.75
C GLU A 746 -18.52 9.40 -20.54
N GLY A 747 -17.56 10.32 -20.32
CA GLY A 747 -17.84 11.72 -20.06
C GLY A 747 -18.18 12.03 -18.60
N LYS A 748 -18.30 13.34 -18.30
CA LYS A 748 -18.36 13.86 -16.93
C LYS A 748 -19.63 13.50 -16.18
N SER A 749 -20.80 13.52 -16.85
CA SER A 749 -22.08 13.15 -16.21
C SER A 749 -22.03 11.75 -15.64
N LYS A 750 -21.60 10.78 -16.46
CA LYS A 750 -21.54 9.38 -16.04
C LYS A 750 -20.51 9.14 -14.93
N ALA A 751 -19.38 9.85 -14.99
CA ALA A 751 -18.37 9.82 -13.93
C ALA A 751 -18.95 10.26 -12.58
N ASN A 752 -19.75 11.33 -12.57
CA ASN A 752 -20.37 11.86 -11.36
C ASN A 752 -21.42 10.90 -10.78
N GLU A 753 -22.24 10.29 -11.63
CA GLU A 753 -23.20 9.24 -11.22
C GLU A 753 -22.48 8.07 -10.54
N ILE A 754 -21.38 7.60 -11.14
CA ILE A 754 -20.64 6.44 -10.63
C ILE A 754 -20.00 6.74 -9.28
N ILE A 755 -19.33 7.88 -9.11
CA ILE A 755 -18.72 8.19 -7.80
C ILE A 755 -19.78 8.41 -6.70
N ALA A 756 -20.95 8.94 -7.04
CA ALA A 756 -22.06 9.04 -6.10
C ALA A 756 -22.62 7.67 -5.71
N ALA A 757 -22.73 6.75 -6.67
CA ALA A 757 -23.12 5.37 -6.41
C ALA A 757 -22.11 4.65 -5.52
N LEU A 758 -20.80 4.77 -5.79
CA LEU A 758 -19.75 4.18 -4.95
C LEU A 758 -19.74 4.75 -3.52
N ALA A 759 -19.97 6.06 -3.36
CA ALA A 759 -20.13 6.68 -2.06
C ALA A 759 -21.40 6.19 -1.34
N SER A 760 -22.47 5.87 -2.08
CA SER A 760 -23.66 5.23 -1.54
C SER A 760 -23.40 3.79 -1.11
N ASN A 761 -22.73 2.98 -1.94
CA ASN A 761 -22.36 1.61 -1.60
C ASN A 761 -21.51 1.56 -0.33
N SER A 762 -20.52 2.46 -0.22
CA SER A 762 -19.64 2.56 0.96
C SER A 762 -20.43 2.90 2.23
N ARG A 763 -21.55 3.64 2.13
CA ARG A 763 -22.49 3.86 3.25
C ARG A 763 -23.26 2.60 3.63
N VAL A 764 -23.81 1.90 2.64
CA VAL A 764 -24.60 0.68 2.87
C VAL A 764 -23.76 -0.44 3.47
N TYR A 765 -22.51 -0.59 3.02
CA TYR A 765 -21.60 -1.67 3.42
C TYR A 765 -20.59 -1.25 4.48
N SER A 766 -20.73 -0.06 5.06
CA SER A 766 -19.92 0.33 6.22
C SER A 766 -20.25 -0.56 7.42
N PHE A 767 -19.27 -0.80 8.29
CA PHE A 767 -19.48 -1.54 9.55
C PHE A 767 -20.09 -0.67 10.66
N LYS A 768 -20.77 0.41 10.27
CA LYS A 768 -21.43 1.37 11.15
C LYS A 768 -22.67 0.81 11.82
#